data_AF-M2MWV7-F1
#
_entry.id   AF-M2MWV7-F1
#
_cell.length_a   1.000
_cell.length_b   1.000
_cell.length_c   1.000
_cell.angle_alpha   90.00
_cell.angle_beta   90.00
_cell.angle_gamma   90.00
#
_symmetry.space_group_name_H-M   'P 1'
#
loop_
_entity.id
_entity.type
_entity.pdbx_description
1 polymer ?
#
loop_
_entity_poly.entity_id
_entity_poly.type
_entity_poly.pdbx_seq_one_letter_code
_entity_poly.pdbx_strand_id
1 'polypeptide(L)'
;MSSTSLGPRRKPSRKGSMADVPKDLLQEIKKLEDMFTVDTAKLKAISEHFVNELAKGLSKEGGSIPMNPTWCMGFPTGDETGTFLALDMGGTNLRVCEINLPEERGEFDIIQSKYRMPEELKTGTADELWGYIADCLQQFIEYHHEGEKLDKLPLGFTFSYPATQEYIDHGVLQRWTKGFDIEGVEGKDVVPPFEAALQERGVPIKLTALINDTTGTLIASSYTDSEMKIGCIFGTGCNAAYMETCGNIPKLDHMKIDPEQEIAINCEWGAFDNEHKVLPRTKYDVIIDKDSPRPGQQAFEKMVAGLYLGELFRLVLVDLHEQQTVKIFEGQDISALKKPYSLDASFLSDIESDPYENLQETHDTFAHKLNIKCSKPELELCRRLAELIGTRSARLSACGVAAICNKKGYKTAHVGADGSVFNKYPHFKARGAQALKEILDWEKGRDGKPLGRGHDPVEILPAEDGSGVGAALIAALTIKRVQEGKTVGIQNPDELLKGTKAEKKPGQEVKGKVNLRTQKRLAASVANCGKRKIWLDPNESSEISNANSRQTIRKLIADGLIIRKPVTMHSRSRARELTAARRIGRHRGFGKRKVMWMRRLRVLRRLLVKYRAAGKIDKHLYHELYHLSKGNTFKHKRALVEHIHKAKAEKARERVLKEEMDAKRAKTKAARERRQERVQQKRNQMAGEEETPAAEA
;
A
#
# COMPACT_ATOMS: atom_id res chain seq x y z
N MET A 1 -17.30 29.13 31.70
CA MET A 1 -17.91 28.29 30.64
C MET A 1 -16.80 27.61 29.87
N SER A 2 -16.76 26.27 29.93
CA SER A 2 -15.61 25.43 29.61
C SER A 2 -15.70 24.80 28.23
N SER A 3 -14.71 25.01 27.37
CA SER A 3 -14.48 24.16 26.19
C SER A 3 -13.51 23.03 26.55
N THR A 4 -14.03 21.81 26.57
CA THR A 4 -13.29 20.57 26.80
C THR A 4 -12.84 19.97 25.47
N SER A 5 -11.55 20.03 25.16
CA SER A 5 -10.97 19.22 24.08
C SER A 5 -10.92 17.74 24.50
N LEU A 6 -11.62 16.90 23.73
CA LEU A 6 -11.74 15.46 23.94
C LEU A 6 -10.37 14.77 23.83
N GLY A 7 -10.08 13.87 24.78
CA GLY A 7 -8.87 13.07 24.86
C GLY A 7 -8.86 11.84 23.91
N PRO A 8 -7.84 10.97 23.99
CA PRO A 8 -7.48 9.99 22.95
C PRO A 8 -8.29 8.68 23.00
N ARG A 9 -9.59 8.73 23.32
CA ARG A 9 -10.49 7.60 23.10
C ARG A 9 -11.69 8.07 22.30
N ARG A 10 -11.77 7.63 21.04
CA ARG A 10 -12.93 7.79 20.15
C ARG A 10 -14.14 7.22 20.89
N LYS A 11 -15.04 8.09 21.36
CA LYS A 11 -16.35 7.65 21.83
C LYS A 11 -17.12 7.12 20.61
N PRO A 12 -17.93 6.05 20.75
CA PRO A 12 -18.84 5.67 19.68
C PRO A 12 -19.74 6.85 19.31
N SER A 13 -20.04 7.00 18.02
CA SER A 13 -21.04 7.92 17.51
C SER A 13 -22.32 7.76 18.34
N ARG A 14 -22.77 8.83 19.00
CA ARG A 14 -24.11 8.88 19.60
C ARG A 14 -25.10 9.00 18.45
N LYS A 15 -26.22 8.26 18.52
CA LYS A 15 -27.38 8.48 17.65
C LYS A 15 -27.70 9.98 17.65
N GLY A 16 -27.53 10.67 16.52
CA GLY A 16 -28.02 12.02 16.34
C GLY A 16 -29.51 12.03 16.67
N SER A 17 -29.94 13.00 17.47
CA SER A 17 -31.36 13.13 17.82
C SER A 17 -32.10 13.68 16.60
N MET A 18 -32.78 12.82 15.86
CA MET A 18 -33.62 13.19 14.71
C MET A 18 -34.92 13.93 15.10
N ALA A 19 -35.07 14.33 16.37
CA ALA A 19 -36.27 14.96 16.90
C ALA A 19 -36.55 16.34 16.29
N ASP A 20 -35.51 17.02 15.79
CA ASP A 20 -35.61 18.37 15.22
C ASP A 20 -35.77 18.35 13.68
N VAL A 21 -35.82 17.16 13.05
CA VAL A 21 -35.91 17.01 11.59
C VAL A 21 -37.37 17.19 11.13
N PRO A 22 -37.63 18.03 10.11
CA PRO A 22 -38.96 18.15 9.49
C PRO A 22 -39.55 16.81 9.05
N LYS A 23 -40.87 16.66 9.12
CA LYS A 23 -41.57 15.39 8.83
C LYS A 23 -41.35 14.88 7.41
N ASP A 24 -41.33 15.78 6.44
CA ASP A 24 -41.03 15.50 5.03
C ASP A 24 -39.62 14.95 4.86
N LEU A 25 -38.61 15.59 5.49
CA LEU A 25 -37.23 15.08 5.50
C LEU A 25 -37.12 13.72 6.19
N LEU A 26 -37.81 13.50 7.32
CA LEU A 26 -37.83 12.20 8.00
C LEU A 26 -38.42 11.10 7.12
N GLN A 27 -39.50 11.41 6.40
CA GLN A 27 -40.11 10.47 5.47
C GLN A 27 -39.17 10.14 4.32
N GLU A 28 -38.43 11.12 3.81
CA GLU A 28 -37.44 10.91 2.75
C GLU A 28 -36.23 10.12 3.23
N ILE A 29 -35.71 10.41 4.42
CA ILE A 29 -34.66 9.60 5.07
C ILE A 29 -35.11 8.14 5.15
N LYS A 30 -36.36 7.89 5.56
CA LYS A 30 -36.90 6.52 5.61
C LYS A 30 -36.93 5.84 4.22
N LYS A 31 -37.33 6.55 3.16
CA LYS A 31 -37.28 5.99 1.80
C LYS A 31 -35.85 5.64 1.38
N LEU A 32 -34.88 6.49 1.73
CA LEU A 32 -33.46 6.21 1.47
C LEU A 32 -32.98 5.00 2.29
N GLU A 33 -33.42 4.86 3.54
CA GLU A 33 -33.13 3.68 4.36
C GLU A 33 -33.69 2.41 3.71
N ASP A 34 -34.95 2.42 3.29
CA ASP A 34 -35.59 1.28 2.61
C ASP A 34 -34.89 0.94 1.28
N MET A 35 -34.40 1.96 0.56
CA MET A 35 -33.73 1.80 -0.73
C MET A 35 -32.29 1.26 -0.62
N PHE A 36 -31.52 1.73 0.36
CA PHE A 36 -30.08 1.40 0.47
C PHE A 36 -29.77 0.28 1.47
N THR A 37 -30.72 -0.10 2.33
CA THR A 37 -30.52 -1.20 3.27
C THR A 37 -30.54 -2.54 2.54
N VAL A 38 -29.49 -3.35 2.76
CA VAL A 38 -29.42 -4.72 2.24
C VAL A 38 -29.54 -5.66 3.43
N ASP A 39 -30.70 -6.29 3.58
CA ASP A 39 -30.95 -7.21 4.70
C ASP A 39 -30.18 -8.54 4.57
N THR A 40 -30.21 -9.33 5.65
CA THR A 40 -29.52 -10.62 5.73
C THR A 40 -29.98 -11.61 4.67
N ALA A 41 -31.29 -11.68 4.39
CA ALA A 41 -31.83 -12.61 3.39
C ALA A 41 -31.30 -12.27 2.00
N LYS A 42 -31.25 -10.98 1.67
CA LYS A 42 -30.69 -10.49 0.41
C LYS A 42 -29.19 -10.73 0.31
N LEU A 43 -28.43 -10.55 1.39
CA LEU A 43 -26.99 -10.86 1.40
C LEU A 43 -26.71 -12.34 1.13
N LYS A 44 -27.51 -13.25 1.71
CA LYS A 44 -27.39 -14.69 1.45
C LYS A 44 -27.70 -15.04 0.00
N ALA A 45 -28.82 -14.53 -0.54
CA ALA A 45 -29.19 -14.73 -1.94
C ALA A 45 -28.11 -14.22 -2.91
N ILE A 46 -27.50 -13.06 -2.64
CA ILE A 46 -26.39 -12.54 -3.44
C ILE A 46 -25.18 -13.48 -3.33
N SER A 47 -24.81 -13.90 -2.13
CA SER A 47 -23.63 -14.75 -1.90
C SER A 47 -23.77 -16.13 -2.56
N GLU A 48 -24.97 -16.72 -2.53
CA GLU A 48 -25.29 -17.98 -3.22
C GLU A 48 -25.16 -17.84 -4.74
N HIS A 49 -25.74 -16.79 -5.34
CA HIS A 49 -25.57 -16.53 -6.77
C HIS A 49 -24.10 -16.26 -7.15
N PHE A 50 -23.36 -15.57 -6.27
CA PHE A 50 -21.94 -15.31 -6.44
C PHE A 50 -21.13 -16.62 -6.49
N VAL A 51 -21.41 -17.60 -5.61
CA VAL A 51 -20.76 -18.94 -5.66
C VAL A 51 -20.96 -19.58 -7.03
N ASN A 52 -22.18 -19.52 -7.58
CA ASN A 52 -22.50 -20.10 -8.88
C ASN A 52 -21.75 -19.38 -10.02
N GLU A 53 -21.69 -18.05 -10.02
CA GLU A 53 -20.98 -17.29 -11.05
C GLU A 53 -19.45 -17.45 -10.96
N LEU A 54 -18.87 -17.67 -9.76
CA LEU A 54 -17.46 -18.07 -9.62
C LEU A 54 -17.20 -19.44 -10.26
N ALA A 55 -18.06 -20.42 -10.00
CA ALA A 55 -17.95 -21.75 -10.61
C ALA A 55 -18.12 -21.68 -12.13
N LYS A 56 -19.07 -20.88 -12.61
CA LYS A 56 -19.30 -20.64 -14.03
C LYS A 56 -18.11 -19.97 -14.71
N GLY A 57 -17.44 -19.00 -14.07
CA GLY A 57 -16.22 -18.39 -14.60
C GLY A 57 -15.05 -19.36 -14.78
N LEU A 58 -15.03 -20.47 -14.04
CA LEU A 58 -14.03 -21.55 -14.17
C LEU A 58 -14.40 -22.61 -15.23
N SER A 59 -15.65 -22.63 -15.68
CA SER A 59 -16.14 -23.54 -16.73
C SER A 59 -15.54 -23.25 -18.11
N LYS A 60 -15.74 -24.16 -19.07
CA LYS A 60 -15.24 -24.00 -20.44
C LYS A 60 -15.99 -22.89 -21.20
N GLU A 61 -17.27 -22.74 -20.90
CA GLU A 61 -18.16 -21.73 -21.48
C GLU A 61 -17.86 -20.33 -20.91
N GLY A 62 -17.35 -20.28 -19.68
CA GLY A 62 -17.09 -19.05 -18.96
C GLY A 62 -18.36 -18.38 -18.43
N GLY A 63 -18.19 -17.21 -17.79
CA GLY A 63 -19.26 -16.43 -17.21
C GLY A 63 -18.95 -14.94 -17.17
N SER A 64 -19.81 -14.16 -16.50
CA SER A 64 -19.59 -12.72 -16.33
C SER A 64 -18.32 -12.44 -15.51
N ILE A 65 -18.00 -13.31 -14.55
CA ILE A 65 -16.75 -13.26 -13.79
C ILE A 65 -15.64 -14.00 -14.55
N PRO A 66 -14.51 -13.33 -14.90
CA PRO A 66 -13.45 -13.95 -15.71
C PRO A 66 -12.74 -15.15 -15.05
N MET A 67 -12.46 -15.10 -13.74
CA MET A 67 -11.77 -16.16 -12.99
C MET A 67 -10.44 -16.59 -13.63
N ASN A 68 -9.55 -15.64 -13.87
CA ASN A 68 -8.31 -15.83 -14.63
C ASN A 68 -7.27 -16.66 -13.85
N PRO A 69 -6.80 -17.80 -14.39
CA PRO A 69 -5.65 -18.52 -13.84
C PRO A 69 -4.38 -17.67 -13.96
N THR A 70 -3.63 -17.52 -12.87
CA THR A 70 -2.46 -16.61 -12.82
C THR A 70 -1.12 -17.33 -12.94
N TRP A 71 -1.15 -18.67 -12.98
CA TRP A 71 0.03 -19.53 -13.01
C TRP A 71 0.92 -19.46 -11.76
N CYS A 72 0.50 -18.73 -10.72
CA CYS A 72 1.08 -18.84 -9.39
C CYS A 72 0.56 -20.12 -8.72
N MET A 73 1.34 -21.19 -8.83
CA MET A 73 0.92 -22.57 -8.50
C MET A 73 1.24 -23.01 -7.07
N GLY A 74 0.95 -22.16 -6.08
CA GLY A 74 1.08 -22.50 -4.67
C GLY A 74 1.28 -21.29 -3.76
N PHE A 75 1.12 -21.54 -2.46
CA PHE A 75 1.45 -20.58 -1.41
C PHE A 75 2.95 -20.56 -1.11
N PRO A 76 3.49 -19.43 -0.66
CA PRO A 76 4.84 -19.39 -0.12
C PRO A 76 4.92 -20.11 1.23
N THR A 77 6.10 -20.64 1.56
CA THR A 77 6.31 -21.38 2.82
C THR A 77 6.77 -20.48 3.96
N GLY A 78 7.26 -19.29 3.63
CA GLY A 78 7.96 -18.40 4.55
C GLY A 78 9.47 -18.56 4.48
N ASP A 79 9.99 -19.59 3.79
CA ASP A 79 11.42 -19.94 3.77
C ASP A 79 12.07 -19.57 2.42
N GLU A 80 11.35 -18.86 1.56
CA GLU A 80 11.88 -18.27 0.34
C GLU A 80 13.08 -17.36 0.67
N THR A 81 14.15 -17.45 -0.12
CA THR A 81 15.35 -16.63 0.07
C THR A 81 15.85 -16.06 -1.25
N GLY A 82 16.56 -14.93 -1.18
CA GLY A 82 17.18 -14.30 -2.34
C GLY A 82 16.80 -12.84 -2.52
N THR A 83 17.28 -12.25 -3.61
CA THR A 83 17.04 -10.84 -3.96
C THR A 83 16.23 -10.80 -5.24
N PHE A 84 15.10 -10.09 -5.20
CA PHE A 84 14.13 -10.00 -6.29
C PHE A 84 13.73 -8.55 -6.49
N LEU A 85 13.51 -8.15 -7.73
CA LEU A 85 12.89 -6.89 -8.04
C LEU A 85 11.38 -7.05 -8.16
N ALA A 86 10.66 -5.99 -7.85
CA ALA A 86 9.27 -5.82 -8.17
C ALA A 86 9.05 -4.49 -8.89
N LEU A 87 8.29 -4.53 -9.99
CA LEU A 87 7.85 -3.35 -10.72
C LEU A 87 6.34 -3.22 -10.57
N ASP A 88 5.87 -2.06 -10.14
CA ASP A 88 4.45 -1.75 -9.98
C ASP A 88 4.10 -0.52 -10.81
N MET A 89 3.35 -0.74 -11.88
CA MET A 89 2.94 0.31 -12.82
C MET A 89 1.53 0.82 -12.48
N GLY A 90 1.47 1.89 -11.69
CA GLY A 90 0.24 2.62 -11.39
C GLY A 90 -0.11 3.69 -12.43
N GLY A 91 -1.29 4.30 -12.27
CA GLY A 91 -1.79 5.39 -13.14
C GLY A 91 -1.11 6.75 -12.96
N THR A 92 -0.31 6.91 -11.90
CA THR A 92 0.29 8.22 -11.54
C THR A 92 1.77 8.08 -11.22
N ASN A 93 2.17 6.93 -10.69
CA ASN A 93 3.56 6.66 -10.35
C ASN A 93 3.89 5.23 -10.76
N LEU A 94 5.12 5.06 -11.21
CA LEU A 94 5.82 3.78 -11.30
C LEU A 94 6.56 3.57 -9.98
N ARG A 95 6.53 2.37 -9.45
CA ARG A 95 7.28 1.99 -8.25
C ARG A 95 8.20 0.82 -8.57
N VAL A 96 9.47 0.97 -8.22
CA VAL A 96 10.48 -0.09 -8.31
C VAL A 96 10.87 -0.44 -6.88
N CYS A 97 10.83 -1.73 -6.56
CA CYS A 97 11.26 -2.26 -5.27
C CYS A 97 12.33 -3.33 -5.48
N GLU A 98 13.36 -3.34 -4.65
CA GLU A 98 14.19 -4.52 -4.40
C GLU A 98 13.77 -5.13 -3.07
N ILE A 99 13.43 -6.40 -3.11
CA ILE A 99 13.01 -7.21 -1.97
C ILE A 99 14.12 -8.21 -1.70
N ASN A 100 14.65 -8.17 -0.48
CA ASN A 100 15.58 -9.16 0.02
C ASN A 100 14.84 -10.09 0.99
N LEU A 101 14.80 -11.37 0.66
CA LEU A 101 14.23 -12.45 1.47
C LEU A 101 15.37 -13.13 2.25
N PRO A 102 15.55 -12.83 3.54
CA PRO A 102 16.59 -13.43 4.38
C PRO A 102 16.27 -14.89 4.74
N GLU A 103 17.23 -15.60 5.34
CA GLU A 103 17.00 -16.94 5.90
C GLU A 103 15.98 -16.96 7.08
N GLU A 104 15.62 -15.81 7.62
CA GLU A 104 14.64 -15.72 8.72
C GLU A 104 13.23 -15.82 8.15
N ARG A 105 12.49 -16.82 8.64
CA ARG A 105 11.20 -17.22 8.07
C ARG A 105 10.17 -16.08 8.15
N GLY A 106 9.56 -15.76 7.01
CA GLY A 106 8.48 -14.76 6.92
C GLY A 106 8.95 -13.30 6.99
N GLU A 107 10.25 -13.05 7.08
CA GLU A 107 10.82 -11.70 7.09
C GLU A 107 11.20 -11.27 5.66
N PHE A 108 11.28 -9.96 5.43
CA PHE A 108 11.78 -9.36 4.20
C PHE A 108 12.27 -7.92 4.45
N ASP A 109 13.27 -7.50 3.68
CA ASP A 109 13.72 -6.11 3.62
C ASP A 109 13.36 -5.50 2.26
N ILE A 110 12.94 -4.22 2.24
CA ILE A 110 12.54 -3.51 1.02
C ILE A 110 13.37 -2.24 0.84
N ILE A 111 13.94 -2.10 -0.35
CA ILE A 111 14.44 -0.83 -0.90
C ILE A 111 13.47 -0.43 -2.01
N GLN A 112 13.01 0.82 -2.04
CA GLN A 112 12.05 1.26 -3.07
C GLN A 112 12.30 2.68 -3.54
N SER A 113 11.98 2.91 -4.81
CA SER A 113 11.92 4.23 -5.42
C SER A 113 10.60 4.41 -6.15
N LYS A 114 10.10 5.66 -6.16
CA LYS A 114 8.87 6.05 -6.86
C LYS A 114 9.21 7.08 -7.92
N TYR A 115 8.76 6.82 -9.14
CA TYR A 115 8.95 7.67 -10.30
C TYR A 115 7.58 8.18 -10.71
N ARG A 116 7.42 9.49 -10.83
CA ARG A 116 6.17 10.06 -11.31
C ARG A 116 6.00 9.69 -12.78
N MET A 117 4.82 9.21 -13.18
CA MET A 117 4.53 8.98 -14.59
C MET A 117 4.27 10.35 -15.25
N PRO A 118 5.03 10.76 -16.28
CA PRO A 118 4.66 11.90 -17.13
C PRO A 118 3.26 11.69 -17.70
N GLU A 119 2.45 12.76 -17.75
CA GLU A 119 1.07 12.65 -18.24
C GLU A 119 1.06 12.42 -19.76
N GLU A 120 2.07 12.95 -20.46
CA GLU A 120 2.25 12.83 -21.90
C GLU A 120 2.47 11.37 -22.33
N LEU A 121 3.06 10.55 -21.45
CA LEU A 121 3.27 9.12 -21.74
C LEU A 121 1.96 8.33 -21.78
N LYS A 122 0.89 8.81 -21.15
CA LYS A 122 -0.39 8.08 -21.15
C LYS A 122 -1.05 8.04 -22.51
N THR A 123 -0.73 8.99 -23.38
CA THR A 123 -1.22 9.10 -24.75
C THR A 123 -0.08 9.10 -25.77
N GLY A 124 1.12 8.66 -25.35
CA GLY A 124 2.30 8.58 -26.20
C GLY A 124 2.33 7.28 -26.99
N THR A 125 3.53 6.86 -27.35
CA THR A 125 3.80 5.60 -28.07
C THR A 125 4.21 4.48 -27.11
N ALA A 126 4.09 3.23 -27.57
CA ALA A 126 4.54 2.06 -26.83
C ALA A 126 6.04 2.14 -26.49
N ASP A 127 6.88 2.55 -27.45
CA ASP A 127 8.33 2.64 -27.27
C ASP A 127 8.71 3.68 -26.22
N GLU A 128 8.03 4.83 -26.18
CA GLU A 128 8.22 5.84 -25.14
C GLU A 128 7.85 5.33 -23.75
N LEU A 129 6.76 4.57 -23.63
CA LEU A 129 6.35 3.96 -22.37
C LEU A 129 7.41 2.96 -21.87
N TRP A 130 7.76 1.98 -22.69
CA TRP A 130 8.68 0.92 -22.30
C TRP A 130 10.10 1.44 -22.09
N GLY A 131 10.53 2.40 -22.90
CA GLY A 131 11.78 3.13 -22.73
C GLY A 131 11.84 3.86 -21.39
N TYR A 132 10.79 4.60 -21.02
CA TYR A 132 10.72 5.29 -19.72
C TYR A 132 10.76 4.33 -18.53
N ILE A 133 10.03 3.20 -18.61
CA ILE A 133 10.05 2.17 -17.57
C ILE A 133 11.46 1.58 -17.43
N ALA A 134 12.12 1.29 -18.55
CA ALA A 134 13.48 0.75 -18.57
C ALA A 134 14.50 1.77 -18.03
N ASP A 135 14.36 3.07 -18.34
CA ASP A 135 15.17 4.14 -17.77
C ASP A 135 15.02 4.23 -16.24
N CYS A 136 13.79 4.08 -15.72
CA CYS A 136 13.54 4.07 -14.28
C CYS A 136 14.20 2.88 -13.59
N LEU A 137 14.13 1.69 -14.20
CA LEU A 137 14.80 0.49 -13.70
C LEU A 137 16.31 0.62 -13.75
N GLN A 138 16.87 1.14 -14.84
CA GLN A 138 18.29 1.44 -14.96
C GLN A 138 18.76 2.39 -13.86
N GLN A 139 18.06 3.51 -13.68
CA GLN A 139 18.38 4.49 -12.64
C GLN A 139 18.32 3.90 -11.24
N PHE A 140 17.36 3.01 -10.99
CA PHE A 140 17.27 2.30 -9.71
C PHE A 140 18.49 1.44 -9.45
N ILE A 141 18.89 0.62 -10.43
CA ILE A 141 20.04 -0.28 -10.33
C ILE A 141 21.34 0.51 -10.19
N GLU A 142 21.57 1.53 -11.02
CA GLU A 142 22.77 2.38 -10.95
C GLU A 142 22.91 3.07 -9.60
N TYR A 143 21.80 3.52 -9.01
CA TYR A 143 21.82 4.21 -7.71
C TYR A 143 22.07 3.27 -6.53
N HIS A 144 21.52 2.05 -6.56
CA HIS A 144 21.59 1.11 -5.43
C HIS A 144 22.75 0.11 -5.52
N HIS A 145 23.29 -0.14 -6.73
CA HIS A 145 24.36 -1.11 -7.01
C HIS A 145 25.54 -0.50 -7.78
N GLU A 146 25.84 0.77 -7.55
CA GLU A 146 26.93 1.48 -8.24
C GLU A 146 28.26 0.71 -8.11
N GLY A 147 28.85 0.33 -9.25
CA GLY A 147 30.14 -0.38 -9.31
C GLY A 147 30.07 -1.89 -9.02
N GLU A 148 28.89 -2.45 -8.81
CA GLU A 148 28.71 -3.90 -8.66
C GLU A 148 28.54 -4.58 -10.02
N LYS A 149 29.19 -5.74 -10.19
CA LYS A 149 28.91 -6.63 -11.33
C LYS A 149 27.78 -7.57 -10.96
N LEU A 150 26.58 -7.27 -11.45
CA LEU A 150 25.37 -8.02 -11.14
C LEU A 150 25.13 -9.16 -12.15
N ASP A 151 24.73 -10.33 -11.62
CA ASP A 151 23.96 -11.31 -12.40
C ASP A 151 22.57 -10.71 -12.69
N LYS A 152 21.82 -11.23 -13.67
CA LYS A 152 20.46 -10.76 -13.95
C LYS A 152 19.57 -10.93 -12.72
N LEU A 153 18.93 -9.85 -12.31
CA LEU A 153 17.98 -9.83 -11.19
C LEU A 153 16.59 -10.28 -11.68
N PRO A 154 15.99 -11.30 -11.04
CA PRO A 154 14.62 -11.69 -11.30
C PRO A 154 13.63 -10.57 -10.97
N LEU A 155 12.69 -10.30 -11.87
CA LEU A 155 11.67 -9.27 -11.72
C LEU A 155 10.26 -9.88 -11.73
N GLY A 156 9.48 -9.57 -10.70
CA GLY A 156 8.02 -9.66 -10.76
C GLY A 156 7.43 -8.32 -11.22
N PHE A 157 6.65 -8.32 -12.29
CA PHE A 157 5.97 -7.13 -12.81
C PHE A 157 4.49 -7.17 -12.46
N THR A 158 4.08 -6.34 -11.50
CA THR A 158 2.68 -6.06 -11.23
C THR A 158 2.11 -5.13 -12.29
N PHE A 159 1.33 -5.71 -13.19
CA PHE A 159 0.65 -5.04 -14.28
C PHE A 159 -0.87 -5.04 -14.01
N SER A 160 -1.32 -4.11 -13.17
CA SER A 160 -2.73 -4.00 -12.75
C SER A 160 -3.63 -3.37 -13.83
N TYR A 161 -3.61 -3.92 -15.03
CA TYR A 161 -4.52 -3.63 -16.13
C TYR A 161 -5.21 -4.94 -16.54
N PRO A 162 -6.42 -4.89 -17.13
CA PRO A 162 -7.06 -6.08 -17.66
C PRO A 162 -6.13 -6.77 -18.68
N ALA A 163 -5.63 -7.95 -18.33
CA ALA A 163 -4.73 -8.74 -19.17
C ALA A 163 -5.16 -10.21 -19.14
N THR A 164 -4.97 -10.90 -20.27
CA THR A 164 -5.12 -12.36 -20.35
C THR A 164 -3.76 -13.01 -20.39
N GLN A 165 -3.67 -14.17 -19.76
CA GLN A 165 -2.39 -14.77 -19.45
C GLN A 165 -2.43 -16.30 -19.61
N GLU A 166 -1.67 -16.82 -20.57
CA GLU A 166 -1.50 -18.26 -20.78
C GLU A 166 -0.30 -18.84 -20.02
N TYR A 167 0.64 -17.97 -19.59
CA TYR A 167 1.84 -18.35 -18.84
C TYR A 167 2.21 -17.26 -17.83
N ILE A 168 2.92 -17.60 -16.75
CA ILE A 168 3.29 -16.64 -15.69
C ILE A 168 4.15 -15.47 -16.21
N ASP A 169 4.92 -15.69 -17.26
CA ASP A 169 5.89 -14.78 -17.89
C ASP A 169 5.36 -14.10 -19.16
N HIS A 170 4.02 -14.02 -19.32
CA HIS A 170 3.32 -13.50 -20.49
C HIS A 170 2.13 -12.63 -20.06
N GLY A 171 1.73 -11.63 -20.87
CA GLY A 171 0.51 -10.87 -20.59
C GLY A 171 -0.02 -10.08 -21.78
N VAL A 172 -1.13 -10.52 -22.36
CA VAL A 172 -1.81 -9.79 -23.43
C VAL A 172 -2.73 -8.75 -22.83
N LEU A 173 -2.37 -7.46 -22.98
CA LEU A 173 -3.20 -6.35 -22.54
C LEU A 173 -4.53 -6.41 -23.28
N GLN A 174 -5.64 -6.53 -22.55
CA GLN A 174 -6.96 -6.50 -23.17
C GLN A 174 -7.37 -5.09 -23.54
N ARG A 175 -7.02 -4.13 -22.67
CA ARG A 175 -7.42 -2.74 -22.79
C ARG A 175 -6.77 -1.88 -21.72
N TRP A 176 -6.51 -0.63 -22.06
CA TRP A 176 -6.06 0.37 -21.11
C TRP A 176 -7.17 0.80 -20.16
N THR A 177 -6.71 1.24 -18.99
CA THR A 177 -7.51 1.86 -17.93
C THR A 177 -6.67 2.94 -17.25
N LYS A 178 -7.19 3.62 -16.22
CA LYS A 178 -6.43 4.61 -15.42
C LYS A 178 -5.91 5.80 -16.24
N GLY A 179 -6.57 6.11 -17.36
CA GLY A 179 -6.25 7.24 -18.24
C GLY A 179 -5.16 6.96 -19.28
N PHE A 180 -4.67 5.72 -19.39
CA PHE A 180 -3.82 5.32 -20.52
C PHE A 180 -4.65 5.12 -21.78
N ASP A 181 -4.07 5.48 -22.92
CA ASP A 181 -4.60 5.33 -24.27
C ASP A 181 -3.43 5.33 -25.26
N ILE A 182 -2.66 4.23 -25.25
CA ILE A 182 -1.45 4.06 -26.08
C ILE A 182 -1.77 3.07 -27.21
N GLU A 183 -1.72 3.56 -28.43
CA GLU A 183 -2.01 2.78 -29.63
C GLU A 183 -1.01 1.62 -29.79
N GLY A 184 -1.52 0.47 -30.25
CA GLY A 184 -0.69 -0.67 -30.62
C GLY A 184 -0.19 -1.54 -29.46
N VAL A 185 -0.63 -1.30 -28.22
CA VAL A 185 -0.35 -2.17 -27.05
C VAL A 185 -1.54 -3.09 -26.73
N GLU A 186 -2.77 -2.61 -26.86
CA GLU A 186 -3.97 -3.43 -26.66
C GLU A 186 -4.01 -4.61 -27.65
N GLY A 187 -4.39 -5.78 -27.18
CA GLY A 187 -4.40 -7.03 -27.94
C GLY A 187 -3.03 -7.67 -28.14
N LYS A 188 -1.95 -7.11 -27.58
CA LYS A 188 -0.59 -7.65 -27.70
C LYS A 188 0.02 -8.00 -26.35
N ASP A 189 0.96 -8.95 -26.39
CA ASP A 189 1.79 -9.28 -25.23
C ASP A 189 2.72 -8.11 -24.90
N VAL A 190 2.68 -7.65 -23.64
CA VAL A 190 3.48 -6.52 -23.17
C VAL A 190 4.90 -6.91 -22.79
N VAL A 191 5.17 -8.21 -22.61
CA VAL A 191 6.48 -8.70 -22.16
C VAL A 191 7.58 -8.51 -23.20
N PRO A 192 7.42 -8.87 -24.48
CA PRO A 192 8.47 -8.71 -25.49
C PRO A 192 8.96 -7.25 -25.67
N PRO A 193 8.10 -6.23 -25.85
CA PRO A 193 8.59 -4.86 -25.99
C PRO A 193 9.22 -4.32 -24.70
N PHE A 194 8.74 -4.76 -23.53
CA PHE A 194 9.37 -4.45 -22.25
C PHE A 194 10.78 -5.05 -22.13
N GLU A 195 10.97 -6.34 -22.45
CA GLU A 195 12.28 -6.98 -22.41
C GLU A 195 13.25 -6.39 -23.45
N ALA A 196 12.76 -6.00 -24.63
CA ALA A 196 13.56 -5.33 -25.65
C ALA A 196 14.10 -3.98 -25.15
N ALA A 197 13.27 -3.17 -24.48
CA ALA A 197 13.69 -1.87 -23.91
C ALA A 197 14.75 -2.03 -22.80
N LEU A 198 14.67 -3.10 -22.00
CA LEU A 198 15.69 -3.45 -21.00
C LEU A 198 17.01 -3.86 -21.67
N GLN A 199 16.93 -4.68 -22.71
CA GLN A 199 18.11 -5.18 -23.43
C GLN A 199 18.86 -4.05 -24.14
N GLU A 200 18.14 -3.11 -24.76
CA GLU A 200 18.72 -1.93 -25.41
C GLU A 200 19.59 -1.10 -24.45
N ARG A 201 19.17 -0.98 -23.19
CA ARG A 201 19.88 -0.26 -22.13
C ARG A 201 20.89 -1.11 -21.36
N GLY A 202 21.00 -2.40 -21.66
CA GLY A 202 21.87 -3.33 -20.96
C GLY A 202 21.51 -3.53 -19.48
N VAL A 203 20.24 -3.33 -19.10
CA VAL A 203 19.80 -3.45 -17.71
C VAL A 203 19.81 -4.94 -17.31
N PRO A 204 20.51 -5.35 -16.22
CA PRO A 204 20.68 -6.75 -15.85
C PRO A 204 19.43 -7.28 -15.14
N ILE A 205 18.30 -7.36 -15.84
CA ILE A 205 17.01 -7.81 -15.31
C ILE A 205 16.47 -8.95 -16.19
N LYS A 206 15.79 -9.91 -15.56
CA LYS A 206 15.00 -10.93 -16.27
C LYS A 206 13.57 -10.93 -15.73
N LEU A 207 12.58 -10.72 -16.60
CA LEU A 207 11.19 -10.86 -16.20
C LEU A 207 10.92 -12.32 -15.85
N THR A 208 10.37 -12.54 -14.66
CA THR A 208 10.08 -13.87 -14.13
C THR A 208 8.59 -14.12 -14.00
N ALA A 209 7.82 -13.07 -13.69
CA ALA A 209 6.38 -13.15 -13.55
C ALA A 209 5.74 -11.81 -13.91
N LEU A 210 4.65 -11.85 -14.68
CA LEU A 210 3.69 -10.76 -14.84
C LEU A 210 2.44 -11.10 -14.04
N ILE A 211 2.01 -10.21 -13.16
CA ILE A 211 0.93 -10.49 -12.20
C ILE A 211 -0.07 -9.35 -12.07
N ASN A 212 -1.25 -9.68 -11.55
CA ASN A 212 -2.20 -8.71 -11.02
C ASN A 212 -1.89 -8.41 -9.53
N ASP A 213 -2.08 -7.16 -9.10
CA ASP A 213 -1.86 -6.72 -7.71
C ASP A 213 -2.57 -7.59 -6.68
N THR A 214 -3.79 -8.03 -6.97
CA THR A 214 -4.64 -8.79 -6.05
C THR A 214 -4.07 -10.19 -5.80
N THR A 215 -3.41 -10.78 -6.82
CA THR A 215 -2.67 -12.05 -6.67
C THR A 215 -1.44 -11.83 -5.82
N GLY A 216 -0.71 -10.73 -6.06
CA GLY A 216 0.39 -10.32 -5.20
C GLY A 216 -0.05 -10.12 -3.75
N THR A 217 -1.21 -9.49 -3.51
CA THR A 217 -1.80 -9.26 -2.18
C THR A 217 -2.06 -10.58 -1.44
N LEU A 218 -2.60 -11.58 -2.14
CA LEU A 218 -2.79 -12.93 -1.57
C LEU A 218 -1.45 -13.52 -1.14
N ILE A 219 -0.46 -13.52 -2.04
CA ILE A 219 0.83 -14.19 -1.81
C ILE A 219 1.64 -13.47 -0.74
N ALA A 220 1.78 -12.14 -0.81
CA ALA A 220 2.50 -11.33 0.18
C ALA A 220 1.93 -11.51 1.58
N SER A 221 0.60 -11.47 1.71
CA SER A 221 -0.05 -11.60 3.01
C SER A 221 0.04 -13.03 3.55
N SER A 222 0.02 -14.04 2.68
CA SER A 222 0.18 -15.44 3.10
C SER A 222 1.60 -15.80 3.55
N TYR A 223 2.60 -15.04 3.10
CA TYR A 223 4.01 -15.21 3.51
C TYR A 223 4.23 -14.84 4.99
N THR A 224 3.55 -13.80 5.47
CA THR A 224 3.62 -13.36 6.88
C THR A 224 2.56 -14.05 7.75
N ASP A 225 1.46 -14.50 7.16
CA ASP A 225 0.35 -15.16 7.83
C ASP A 225 -0.21 -16.34 7.03
N SER A 226 0.14 -17.58 7.43
CA SER A 226 -0.29 -18.80 6.74
C SER A 226 -1.81 -19.09 6.81
N GLU A 227 -2.55 -18.38 7.68
CA GLU A 227 -4.02 -18.46 7.73
C GLU A 227 -4.68 -17.61 6.62
N MET A 228 -3.91 -16.81 5.88
CA MET A 228 -4.39 -16.00 4.76
C MET A 228 -4.79 -16.88 3.57
N LYS A 229 -6.06 -16.86 3.19
CA LYS A 229 -6.60 -17.68 2.08
C LYS A 229 -7.17 -16.87 0.92
N ILE A 230 -7.44 -15.59 1.15
CA ILE A 230 -8.05 -14.70 0.15
C ILE A 230 -7.31 -13.35 0.19
N GLY A 231 -6.90 -12.85 -0.96
CA GLY A 231 -6.43 -11.48 -1.16
C GLY A 231 -7.55 -10.65 -1.78
N CYS A 232 -7.82 -9.46 -1.25
CA CYS A 232 -8.87 -8.56 -1.72
C CYS A 232 -8.33 -7.15 -1.92
N ILE A 233 -8.85 -6.47 -2.93
CA ILE A 233 -8.69 -5.03 -3.11
C ILE A 233 -10.07 -4.37 -2.96
N PHE A 234 -10.19 -3.43 -2.03
CA PHE A 234 -11.35 -2.56 -1.84
C PHE A 234 -10.89 -1.10 -1.87
N GLY A 235 -10.78 -0.53 -3.07
CA GLY A 235 -10.22 0.79 -3.32
C GLY A 235 -11.02 1.57 -4.35
N THR A 236 -10.31 2.17 -5.33
CA THR A 236 -10.96 2.81 -6.49
C THR A 236 -11.80 1.82 -7.29
N GLY A 237 -11.28 0.59 -7.44
CA GLY A 237 -12.01 -0.57 -7.93
C GLY A 237 -12.14 -1.66 -6.85
N CYS A 238 -12.60 -2.84 -7.24
CA CYS A 238 -12.62 -4.00 -6.35
C CYS A 238 -12.23 -5.30 -7.04
N ASN A 239 -11.46 -6.14 -6.35
CA ASN A 239 -11.05 -7.44 -6.87
C ASN A 239 -10.76 -8.45 -5.74
N ALA A 240 -10.67 -9.73 -6.07
CA ALA A 240 -10.15 -10.76 -5.19
C ALA A 240 -9.33 -11.81 -5.92
N ALA A 241 -8.44 -12.46 -5.16
CA ALA A 241 -7.70 -13.62 -5.57
C ALA A 241 -7.71 -14.67 -4.45
N TYR A 242 -7.75 -15.94 -4.83
CA TYR A 242 -7.66 -17.08 -3.91
C TYR A 242 -7.04 -18.28 -4.63
N MET A 243 -6.73 -19.33 -3.87
CA MET A 243 -6.16 -20.56 -4.42
C MET A 243 -7.25 -21.59 -4.78
N GLU A 244 -7.26 -22.08 -6.02
CA GLU A 244 -8.15 -23.14 -6.48
C GLU A 244 -7.33 -24.39 -6.86
N THR A 245 -7.93 -25.57 -6.78
CA THR A 245 -7.31 -26.80 -7.27
C THR A 245 -7.62 -27.00 -8.75
N CYS A 246 -6.64 -27.41 -9.55
CA CYS A 246 -6.77 -27.57 -11.00
C CYS A 246 -7.92 -28.50 -11.40
N GLY A 247 -8.24 -29.52 -10.60
CA GLY A 247 -9.40 -30.41 -10.85
C GLY A 247 -10.76 -29.71 -10.79
N ASN A 248 -10.84 -28.51 -10.19
CA ASN A 248 -12.03 -27.66 -10.14
C ASN A 248 -12.02 -26.54 -11.19
N ILE A 249 -11.14 -26.62 -12.20
CA ILE A 249 -11.01 -25.62 -13.27
C ILE A 249 -11.20 -26.29 -14.64
N PRO A 250 -12.45 -26.59 -15.06
CA PRO A 250 -12.72 -27.28 -16.32
C PRO A 250 -12.10 -26.63 -17.56
N LYS A 251 -11.94 -25.29 -17.58
CA LYS A 251 -11.28 -24.61 -18.70
C LYS A 251 -9.80 -24.96 -18.87
N LEU A 252 -9.16 -25.55 -17.86
CA LEU A 252 -7.77 -26.03 -17.91
C LEU A 252 -7.65 -27.55 -18.11
N ASP A 253 -8.75 -28.30 -18.26
CA ASP A 253 -8.72 -29.77 -18.44
C ASP A 253 -7.74 -30.23 -19.53
N HIS A 254 -7.66 -29.48 -20.63
CA HIS A 254 -6.82 -29.79 -21.79
C HIS A 254 -5.32 -29.77 -21.47
N MET A 255 -4.91 -29.07 -20.40
CA MET A 255 -3.52 -28.97 -19.96
C MET A 255 -3.06 -30.20 -19.18
N LYS A 256 -3.99 -31.09 -18.75
CA LYS A 256 -3.69 -32.33 -18.00
C LYS A 256 -2.79 -32.11 -16.78
N ILE A 257 -3.03 -31.02 -16.06
CA ILE A 257 -2.34 -30.69 -14.81
C ILE A 257 -2.86 -31.64 -13.72
N ASP A 258 -2.00 -32.00 -12.76
CA ASP A 258 -2.41 -32.74 -11.56
C ASP A 258 -3.66 -32.08 -10.93
N PRO A 259 -4.78 -32.82 -10.75
CA PRO A 259 -6.01 -32.27 -10.18
C PRO A 259 -5.83 -31.62 -8.80
N GLU A 260 -4.87 -32.08 -8.00
CA GLU A 260 -4.57 -31.54 -6.66
C GLU A 260 -3.63 -30.34 -6.69
N GLN A 261 -3.02 -30.03 -7.84
CA GLN A 261 -2.18 -28.84 -7.98
C GLN A 261 -3.03 -27.59 -7.75
N GLU A 262 -2.60 -26.80 -6.78
CA GLU A 262 -3.16 -25.49 -6.50
C GLU A 262 -2.68 -24.45 -7.53
N ILE A 263 -3.56 -23.53 -7.91
CA ILE A 263 -3.27 -22.37 -8.76
C ILE A 263 -4.06 -21.16 -8.27
N ALA A 264 -3.40 -20.02 -8.15
CA ALA A 264 -4.07 -18.80 -7.77
C ALA A 264 -4.98 -18.33 -8.92
N ILE A 265 -6.19 -17.94 -8.57
CA ILE A 265 -7.17 -17.36 -9.47
C ILE A 265 -7.29 -15.88 -9.17
N ASN A 266 -7.10 -15.04 -10.18
CA ASN A 266 -7.53 -13.65 -10.15
C ASN A 266 -9.00 -13.60 -10.59
N CYS A 267 -9.92 -13.31 -9.68
CA CYS A 267 -11.34 -13.39 -9.97
C CYS A 267 -11.81 -12.36 -11.01
N GLU A 268 -11.28 -11.13 -10.95
CA GLU A 268 -11.85 -9.96 -11.65
C GLU A 268 -13.36 -9.81 -11.37
N TRP A 269 -13.73 -9.98 -10.10
CA TRP A 269 -15.13 -10.12 -9.66
C TRP A 269 -15.96 -8.83 -9.74
N GLY A 270 -15.35 -7.72 -10.18
CA GLY A 270 -16.07 -6.46 -10.40
C GLY A 270 -17.19 -6.62 -11.42
N ALA A 271 -17.06 -7.59 -12.33
CA ALA A 271 -18.04 -7.95 -13.35
C ALA A 271 -19.18 -8.86 -12.85
N PHE A 272 -19.20 -9.24 -11.57
CA PHE A 272 -20.30 -10.04 -11.01
C PHE A 272 -21.65 -9.35 -11.23
N ASP A 273 -22.63 -10.15 -11.66
CA ASP A 273 -24.03 -9.74 -11.88
C ASP A 273 -24.20 -8.61 -12.91
N ASN A 274 -23.39 -8.58 -13.98
CA ASN A 274 -23.64 -7.73 -15.15
C ASN A 274 -25.00 -8.04 -15.82
N GLU A 275 -25.54 -9.23 -15.59
CA GLU A 275 -26.90 -9.61 -15.99
C GLU A 275 -28.01 -9.00 -15.10
N HIS A 276 -27.64 -8.35 -13.99
CA HIS A 276 -28.52 -7.64 -13.06
C HIS A 276 -29.65 -8.50 -12.44
N LYS A 277 -29.32 -9.73 -12.02
CA LYS A 277 -30.28 -10.67 -11.43
C LYS A 277 -30.48 -10.47 -9.93
N VAL A 278 -29.41 -10.19 -9.19
CA VAL A 278 -29.45 -10.27 -7.72
C VAL A 278 -29.01 -9.01 -7.01
N LEU A 279 -28.20 -8.16 -7.61
CA LEU A 279 -27.75 -6.93 -6.97
C LEU A 279 -28.92 -5.94 -6.78
N PRO A 280 -29.06 -5.32 -5.58
CA PRO A 280 -30.14 -4.39 -5.29
C PRO A 280 -29.83 -3.01 -5.89
N ARG A 281 -29.84 -2.92 -7.23
CA ARG A 281 -29.55 -1.69 -7.96
C ARG A 281 -30.67 -0.68 -7.76
N THR A 282 -30.31 0.52 -7.36
CA THR A 282 -31.22 1.67 -7.28
C THR A 282 -31.28 2.38 -8.63
N LYS A 283 -32.23 3.31 -8.80
CA LYS A 283 -32.27 4.18 -9.99
C LYS A 283 -30.97 4.95 -10.21
N TYR A 284 -30.25 5.27 -9.12
CA TYR A 284 -28.97 5.99 -9.18
C TYR A 284 -27.83 5.09 -9.67
N ASP A 285 -27.81 3.82 -9.24
CA ASP A 285 -26.84 2.84 -9.75
C ASP A 285 -27.06 2.57 -11.25
N VAL A 286 -28.29 2.69 -11.74
CA VAL A 286 -28.62 2.61 -13.17
C VAL A 286 -28.09 3.82 -13.93
N ILE A 287 -28.21 5.03 -13.38
CA ILE A 287 -27.63 6.25 -13.97
C ILE A 287 -26.10 6.14 -14.05
N ILE A 288 -25.43 5.77 -12.94
CA ILE A 288 -23.98 5.58 -12.89
C ILE A 288 -23.51 4.62 -13.97
N ASP A 289 -24.21 3.49 -14.12
CA ASP A 289 -23.86 2.49 -15.11
C ASP A 289 -24.06 3.01 -16.54
N LYS A 290 -25.22 3.62 -16.83
CA LYS A 290 -25.56 4.18 -18.14
C LYS A 290 -24.58 5.26 -18.58
N ASP A 291 -24.14 6.11 -17.66
CA ASP A 291 -23.27 7.26 -17.96
C ASP A 291 -21.78 6.92 -17.84
N SER A 292 -21.45 5.69 -17.39
CA SER A 292 -20.06 5.23 -17.34
C SER A 292 -19.51 4.96 -18.74
N PRO A 293 -18.17 4.91 -18.91
CA PRO A 293 -17.55 4.58 -20.20
C PRO A 293 -17.96 3.21 -20.77
N ARG A 294 -18.46 2.30 -19.93
CA ARG A 294 -18.92 0.95 -20.34
C ARG A 294 -20.21 0.58 -19.61
N PRO A 295 -21.36 0.99 -20.16
CA PRO A 295 -22.67 0.59 -19.65
C PRO A 295 -22.84 -0.93 -19.69
N GLY A 296 -23.44 -1.50 -18.63
CA GLY A 296 -23.68 -2.94 -18.48
C GLY A 296 -22.46 -3.77 -18.09
N GLN A 297 -21.32 -3.15 -17.82
CA GLN A 297 -20.11 -3.83 -17.31
C GLN A 297 -19.78 -3.38 -15.89
N GLN A 298 -19.02 -4.20 -15.18
CA GLN A 298 -18.53 -3.91 -13.83
C GLN A 298 -19.65 -3.61 -12.82
N ALA A 299 -20.79 -4.31 -12.92
CA ALA A 299 -21.97 -4.04 -12.11
C ALA A 299 -21.69 -4.09 -10.60
N PHE A 300 -20.99 -5.13 -10.12
CA PHE A 300 -20.61 -5.25 -8.72
C PHE A 300 -19.65 -4.15 -8.27
N GLU A 301 -18.62 -3.85 -9.08
CA GLU A 301 -17.66 -2.79 -8.78
C GLU A 301 -18.33 -1.42 -8.64
N LYS A 302 -19.26 -1.08 -9.54
CA LYS A 302 -20.04 0.17 -9.50
C LYS A 302 -20.85 0.31 -8.22
N MET A 303 -21.22 -0.80 -7.59
CA MET A 303 -21.99 -0.80 -6.34
C MET A 303 -21.16 -0.69 -5.07
N VAL A 304 -19.87 -1.07 -5.11
CA VAL A 304 -19.04 -1.19 -3.89
C VAL A 304 -17.80 -0.31 -3.89
N ALA A 305 -17.23 0.02 -5.04
CA ALA A 305 -15.92 0.64 -5.12
C ALA A 305 -15.96 2.14 -4.84
N GLY A 306 -14.85 2.65 -4.30
CA GLY A 306 -14.71 4.03 -3.83
C GLY A 306 -14.87 5.09 -4.92
N LEU A 307 -14.66 4.73 -6.19
CA LEU A 307 -14.89 5.64 -7.32
C LEU A 307 -16.36 6.09 -7.41
N TYR A 308 -17.31 5.24 -7.03
CA TYR A 308 -18.73 5.45 -7.29
C TYR A 308 -19.53 5.90 -6.05
N LEU A 309 -18.98 5.74 -4.84
CA LEU A 309 -19.71 6.11 -3.61
C LEU A 309 -20.04 7.61 -3.54
N GLY A 310 -19.09 8.46 -3.98
CA GLY A 310 -19.29 9.90 -4.05
C GLY A 310 -20.31 10.31 -5.12
N GLU A 311 -20.26 9.66 -6.28
CA GLU A 311 -21.20 9.91 -7.38
C GLU A 311 -22.63 9.49 -7.04
N LEU A 312 -22.78 8.36 -6.35
CA LEU A 312 -24.08 7.89 -5.85
C LEU A 312 -24.69 8.89 -4.87
N PHE A 313 -23.87 9.39 -3.93
CA PHE A 313 -24.29 10.42 -2.98
C PHE A 313 -24.71 11.71 -3.68
N ARG A 314 -23.91 12.15 -4.67
CA ARG A 314 -24.19 13.33 -5.49
C ARG A 314 -25.52 13.22 -6.22
N LEU A 315 -25.75 12.11 -6.92
CA LEU A 315 -26.98 11.88 -7.68
C LEU A 315 -28.23 11.91 -6.81
N VAL A 316 -28.17 11.31 -5.62
CA VAL A 316 -29.28 11.37 -4.65
C VAL A 316 -29.56 12.82 -4.25
N LEU A 317 -28.53 13.61 -3.90
CA LEU A 317 -28.74 15.00 -3.48
C LEU A 317 -29.28 15.89 -4.60
N VAL A 318 -28.81 15.70 -5.84
CA VAL A 318 -29.35 16.41 -7.01
C VAL A 318 -30.82 16.05 -7.23
N ASP A 319 -31.15 14.76 -7.18
CA ASP A 319 -32.52 14.27 -7.36
C ASP A 319 -33.48 14.83 -6.30
N LEU A 320 -33.07 14.83 -5.02
CA LEU A 320 -33.86 15.38 -3.92
C LEU A 320 -34.10 16.88 -4.07
N HIS A 321 -33.11 17.64 -4.55
CA HIS A 321 -33.27 19.08 -4.80
C HIS A 321 -34.16 19.37 -6.01
N GLU A 322 -33.99 18.63 -7.11
CA GLU A 322 -34.69 18.90 -8.38
C GLU A 322 -36.14 18.41 -8.40
N GLN A 323 -36.44 17.26 -7.78
CA GLN A 323 -37.81 16.74 -7.73
C GLN A 323 -38.71 17.50 -6.73
N GLN A 324 -38.12 18.35 -5.88
CA GLN A 324 -38.81 19.15 -4.87
C GLN A 324 -39.74 18.32 -3.94
N THR A 325 -39.48 17.03 -3.81
CA THR A 325 -40.18 16.13 -2.87
C THR A 325 -39.89 16.50 -1.42
N VAL A 326 -38.72 17.12 -1.21
CA VAL A 326 -38.28 17.73 0.04
C VAL A 326 -37.64 19.08 -0.26
N LYS A 327 -37.71 20.01 0.70
CA LYS A 327 -37.03 21.31 0.58
C LYS A 327 -35.60 21.22 1.08
N ILE A 328 -34.68 20.84 0.19
CA ILE A 328 -33.24 20.93 0.45
C ILE A 328 -32.56 21.96 -0.44
N PHE A 329 -31.58 22.68 0.11
CA PHE A 329 -30.78 23.71 -0.56
C PHE A 329 -31.64 24.81 -1.23
N GLU A 330 -32.77 25.16 -0.62
CA GLU A 330 -33.73 26.11 -1.19
C GLU A 330 -33.07 27.47 -1.47
N GLY A 331 -33.21 27.95 -2.71
CA GLY A 331 -32.63 29.23 -3.15
C GLY A 331 -31.10 29.24 -3.32
N GLN A 332 -30.42 28.09 -3.25
CA GLN A 332 -28.96 28.00 -3.42
C GLN A 332 -28.57 27.52 -4.83
N ASP A 333 -27.38 27.94 -5.29
CA ASP A 333 -26.81 27.44 -6.54
C ASP A 333 -26.13 26.08 -6.31
N ILE A 334 -26.66 25.04 -6.95
CA ILE A 334 -26.12 23.68 -6.88
C ILE A 334 -25.29 23.30 -8.12
N SER A 335 -24.88 24.26 -8.96
CA SER A 335 -24.10 24.02 -10.19
C SER A 335 -22.85 23.15 -9.95
N ALA A 336 -22.12 23.39 -8.86
CA ALA A 336 -20.97 22.59 -8.45
C ALA A 336 -21.33 21.12 -8.15
N LEU A 337 -22.49 20.89 -7.50
CA LEU A 337 -23.00 19.56 -7.17
C LEU A 337 -23.54 18.82 -8.42
N LYS A 338 -23.98 19.53 -9.45
CA LYS A 338 -24.46 18.91 -10.70
C LYS A 338 -23.33 18.33 -11.56
N LYS A 339 -22.09 18.75 -11.35
CA LYS A 339 -20.94 18.23 -12.10
C LYS A 339 -20.71 16.74 -11.75
N PRO A 340 -20.75 15.80 -12.73
CA PRO A 340 -20.48 14.39 -12.48
C PRO A 340 -19.11 14.17 -11.86
N TYR A 341 -19.02 13.22 -10.93
CA TYR A 341 -17.82 12.84 -10.19
C TYR A 341 -17.13 14.03 -9.48
N SER A 342 -17.88 15.09 -9.16
CA SER A 342 -17.39 16.21 -8.33
C SER A 342 -17.16 15.82 -6.88
N LEU A 343 -17.80 14.74 -6.42
CA LEU A 343 -17.64 14.17 -5.09
C LEU A 343 -17.03 12.78 -5.19
N ASP A 344 -16.04 12.51 -4.35
CA ASP A 344 -15.40 11.20 -4.21
C ASP A 344 -15.77 10.53 -2.87
N ALA A 345 -15.33 9.30 -2.64
CA ALA A 345 -15.56 8.62 -1.36
C ALA A 345 -14.95 9.33 -0.14
N SER A 346 -13.97 10.22 -0.32
CA SER A 346 -13.39 10.99 0.80
C SER A 346 -14.40 11.98 1.37
N PHE A 347 -15.28 12.54 0.52
CA PHE A 347 -16.36 13.42 0.97
C PHE A 347 -17.29 12.73 1.96
N LEU A 348 -17.73 11.48 1.68
CA LEU A 348 -18.56 10.70 2.59
C LEU A 348 -17.79 10.28 3.84
N SER A 349 -16.51 9.91 3.68
CA SER A 349 -15.63 9.59 4.80
C SER A 349 -15.47 10.77 5.78
N ASP A 350 -15.36 12.00 5.26
CA ASP A 350 -15.29 13.21 6.06
C ASP A 350 -16.61 13.44 6.81
N ILE A 351 -17.75 13.29 6.12
CA ILE A 351 -19.09 13.37 6.73
C ILE A 351 -19.23 12.36 7.87
N GLU A 352 -18.88 11.10 7.65
CA GLU A 352 -18.99 10.05 8.67
C GLU A 352 -17.97 10.21 9.82
N SER A 353 -16.87 10.90 9.57
CA SER A 353 -15.83 11.18 10.56
C SER A 353 -16.09 12.41 11.42
N ASP A 354 -17.04 13.26 11.02
CA ASP A 354 -17.41 14.48 11.74
C ASP A 354 -17.76 14.14 13.21
N PRO A 355 -16.97 14.65 14.17
CA PRO A 355 -17.13 14.32 15.59
C PRO A 355 -18.15 15.22 16.30
N TYR A 356 -18.69 16.25 15.64
CA TYR A 356 -19.53 17.27 16.25
C TYR A 356 -21.02 16.94 16.12
N GLU A 357 -21.78 17.11 17.21
CA GLU A 357 -23.24 16.87 17.21
C GLU A 357 -23.99 17.80 16.24
N ASN A 358 -23.46 18.99 15.96
CA ASN A 358 -24.02 19.93 15.00
C ASN A 358 -23.46 19.78 13.58
N LEU A 359 -22.63 18.76 13.33
CA LEU A 359 -22.05 18.45 12.02
C LEU A 359 -21.29 19.65 11.39
N GLN A 360 -20.50 20.35 12.20
CA GLN A 360 -19.80 21.57 11.77
C GLN A 360 -18.78 21.31 10.66
N GLU A 361 -18.01 20.21 10.73
CA GLU A 361 -17.01 19.90 9.69
C GLU A 361 -17.71 19.55 8.37
N THR A 362 -18.85 18.87 8.46
CA THR A 362 -19.71 18.59 7.30
C THR A 362 -20.23 19.89 6.68
N HIS A 363 -20.78 20.79 7.51
CA HIS A 363 -21.24 22.11 7.06
C HIS A 363 -20.14 22.87 6.32
N ASP A 364 -18.94 22.96 6.91
CA ASP A 364 -17.81 23.66 6.32
C ASP A 364 -17.34 22.99 5.01
N THR A 365 -17.44 21.67 4.92
CA THR A 365 -17.09 20.91 3.72
C THR A 365 -18.03 21.23 2.56
N PHE A 366 -19.35 21.26 2.78
CA PHE A 366 -20.33 21.69 1.78
C PHE A 366 -20.11 23.16 1.36
N ALA A 367 -19.86 24.05 2.33
CA ALA A 367 -19.64 25.46 2.03
C ALA A 367 -18.36 25.69 1.21
N HIS A 368 -17.24 25.02 1.56
CA HIS A 368 -15.97 25.22 0.87
C HIS A 368 -15.88 24.52 -0.49
N LYS A 369 -16.42 23.30 -0.61
CA LYS A 369 -16.29 22.51 -1.85
C LYS A 369 -17.41 22.78 -2.85
N LEU A 370 -18.62 23.06 -2.37
CA LEU A 370 -19.82 23.18 -3.21
C LEU A 370 -20.46 24.57 -3.17
N ASN A 371 -20.00 25.46 -2.29
CA ASN A 371 -20.65 26.76 -2.03
C ASN A 371 -22.12 26.62 -1.57
N ILE A 372 -22.45 25.52 -0.90
CA ILE A 372 -23.78 25.23 -0.36
C ILE A 372 -23.73 25.35 1.17
N LYS A 373 -24.65 26.13 1.74
CA LYS A 373 -24.84 26.29 3.19
C LYS A 373 -25.99 25.41 3.66
N CYS A 374 -25.67 24.30 4.31
CA CYS A 374 -26.68 23.36 4.77
C CYS A 374 -27.26 23.79 6.14
N SER A 375 -28.57 23.67 6.31
CA SER A 375 -29.24 23.68 7.60
C SER A 375 -28.93 22.40 8.39
N LYS A 376 -29.18 22.42 9.72
CA LYS A 376 -28.96 21.25 10.58
C LYS A 376 -29.72 19.99 10.09
N PRO A 377 -31.01 20.05 9.72
CA PRO A 377 -31.72 18.89 9.19
C PRO A 377 -31.14 18.34 7.87
N GLU A 378 -30.68 19.21 6.97
CA GLU A 378 -30.01 18.79 5.73
C GLU A 378 -28.68 18.09 6.00
N LEU A 379 -27.91 18.57 6.99
CA LEU A 379 -26.68 17.91 7.43
C LEU A 379 -26.97 16.51 8.00
N GLU A 380 -28.04 16.36 8.78
CA GLU A 380 -28.46 15.07 9.35
C GLU A 380 -28.90 14.09 8.24
N LEU A 381 -29.63 14.57 7.22
CA LEU A 381 -29.94 13.79 6.01
C LEU A 381 -28.67 13.35 5.29
N CYS A 382 -27.74 14.28 5.03
CA CYS A 382 -26.47 14.00 4.37
C CYS A 382 -25.63 12.98 5.14
N ARG A 383 -25.57 13.12 6.46
CA ARG A 383 -24.89 12.17 7.36
C ARG A 383 -25.51 10.78 7.24
N ARG A 384 -26.85 10.69 7.29
CA ARG A 384 -27.54 9.42 7.21
C ARG A 384 -27.36 8.74 5.86
N LEU A 385 -27.42 9.50 4.77
CA LEU A 385 -27.19 9.01 3.42
C LEU A 385 -25.76 8.46 3.24
N ALA A 386 -24.74 9.18 3.74
CA ALA A 386 -23.36 8.72 3.69
C ALA A 386 -23.18 7.38 4.44
N GLU A 387 -23.80 7.26 5.63
CA GLU A 387 -23.79 6.02 6.41
C GLU A 387 -24.48 4.86 5.69
N LEU A 388 -25.60 5.11 5.00
CA LEU A 388 -26.32 4.10 4.22
C LEU A 388 -25.48 3.59 3.05
N ILE A 389 -24.89 4.50 2.27
CA ILE A 389 -24.03 4.16 1.12
C ILE A 389 -22.80 3.37 1.57
N GLY A 390 -22.09 3.85 2.60
CA GLY A 390 -20.93 3.17 3.16
C GLY A 390 -21.27 1.80 3.77
N THR A 391 -22.45 1.66 4.39
CA THR A 391 -22.95 0.38 4.91
C THR A 391 -23.28 -0.59 3.79
N ARG A 392 -24.00 -0.15 2.75
CA ARG A 392 -24.31 -0.97 1.57
C ARG A 392 -23.05 -1.50 0.90
N SER A 393 -22.08 -0.63 0.62
CA SER A 393 -20.82 -1.00 -0.01
C SER A 393 -20.05 -2.06 0.80
N ALA A 394 -19.92 -1.88 2.12
CA ALA A 394 -19.25 -2.85 2.99
C ALA A 394 -19.98 -4.19 3.07
N ARG A 395 -21.33 -4.18 3.14
CA ARG A 395 -22.14 -5.39 3.21
C ARG A 395 -22.10 -6.20 1.91
N LEU A 396 -22.19 -5.53 0.75
CA LEU A 396 -22.06 -6.18 -0.55
C LEU A 396 -20.64 -6.71 -0.79
N SER A 397 -19.60 -5.99 -0.36
CA SER A 397 -18.21 -6.46 -0.44
C SER A 397 -17.99 -7.78 0.33
N ALA A 398 -18.69 -7.96 1.46
CA ALA A 398 -18.64 -9.20 2.25
C ALA A 398 -19.27 -10.40 1.53
N CYS A 399 -20.23 -10.20 0.61
CA CYS A 399 -20.83 -11.28 -0.17
C CYS A 399 -19.79 -12.02 -1.03
N GLY A 400 -18.88 -11.29 -1.69
CA GLY A 400 -17.81 -11.91 -2.49
C GLY A 400 -16.87 -12.75 -1.63
N VAL A 401 -16.44 -12.23 -0.48
CA VAL A 401 -15.60 -12.96 0.48
C VAL A 401 -16.31 -14.21 0.98
N ALA A 402 -17.57 -14.08 1.42
CA ALA A 402 -18.37 -15.22 1.89
C ALA A 402 -18.57 -16.26 0.79
N ALA A 403 -18.75 -15.85 -0.47
CA ALA A 403 -18.90 -16.75 -1.60
C ALA A 403 -17.64 -17.58 -1.84
N ILE A 404 -16.43 -16.98 -1.78
CA ILE A 404 -15.18 -17.74 -1.88
C ILE A 404 -15.04 -18.72 -0.71
N CYS A 405 -15.34 -18.27 0.53
CA CYS A 405 -15.32 -19.15 1.70
C CYS A 405 -16.28 -20.35 1.55
N ASN A 406 -17.52 -20.11 1.10
CA ASN A 406 -18.51 -21.15 0.88
C ASN A 406 -18.09 -22.11 -0.24
N LYS A 407 -17.63 -21.58 -1.38
CA LYS A 407 -17.16 -22.38 -2.52
C LYS A 407 -16.02 -23.31 -2.12
N LYS A 408 -15.07 -22.81 -1.32
CA LYS A 408 -13.90 -23.58 -0.88
C LYS A 408 -14.11 -24.36 0.41
N GLY A 409 -15.26 -24.21 1.07
CA GLY A 409 -15.54 -24.86 2.35
C GLY A 409 -14.68 -24.33 3.52
N TYR A 410 -14.14 -23.12 3.42
CA TYR A 410 -13.33 -22.51 4.48
C TYR A 410 -14.18 -22.23 5.72
N LYS A 411 -13.92 -22.96 6.80
CA LYS A 411 -14.55 -22.72 8.11
C LYS A 411 -13.87 -21.59 8.88
N THR A 412 -12.57 -21.44 8.68
CA THR A 412 -11.76 -20.32 9.15
C THR A 412 -10.88 -19.81 8.03
N ALA A 413 -10.68 -18.49 7.96
CA ALA A 413 -9.77 -17.88 7.00
C ALA A 413 -9.40 -16.46 7.43
N HIS A 414 -8.16 -16.06 7.19
CA HIS A 414 -7.83 -14.64 7.11
C HIS A 414 -7.95 -14.17 5.66
N VAL A 415 -8.43 -12.94 5.50
CA VAL A 415 -8.64 -12.26 4.23
C VAL A 415 -7.81 -10.99 4.23
N GLY A 416 -6.77 -10.96 3.40
CA GLY A 416 -5.84 -9.84 3.30
C GLY A 416 -6.45 -8.80 2.38
N ALA A 417 -6.91 -7.69 2.95
CA ALA A 417 -7.51 -6.61 2.19
C ALA A 417 -6.62 -5.36 2.15
N ASP A 418 -6.38 -4.86 0.93
CA ASP A 418 -5.82 -3.53 0.68
C ASP A 418 -6.85 -2.63 -0.02
N GLY A 419 -6.48 -1.38 -0.28
CA GLY A 419 -7.29 -0.39 -0.96
C GLY A 419 -7.77 0.73 -0.05
N SER A 420 -8.01 1.89 -0.67
CA SER A 420 -8.36 3.13 0.04
C SER A 420 -9.66 3.02 0.84
N VAL A 421 -10.66 2.30 0.35
CA VAL A 421 -11.95 2.13 1.03
C VAL A 421 -11.76 1.29 2.30
N PHE A 422 -11.15 0.12 2.19
CA PHE A 422 -10.92 -0.73 3.36
C PHE A 422 -10.05 -0.06 4.43
N ASN A 423 -8.99 0.64 4.01
CA ASN A 423 -8.02 1.22 4.94
C ASN A 423 -8.47 2.55 5.56
N LYS A 424 -9.23 3.37 4.83
CA LYS A 424 -9.52 4.75 5.24
C LYS A 424 -11.00 5.02 5.51
N TYR A 425 -11.91 4.30 4.86
CA TYR A 425 -13.34 4.59 4.97
C TYR A 425 -13.87 4.22 6.38
N PRO A 426 -14.55 5.15 7.09
CA PRO A 426 -15.01 4.92 8.46
C PRO A 426 -15.92 3.69 8.58
N HIS A 427 -15.69 2.90 9.63
CA HIS A 427 -16.52 1.74 9.99
C HIS A 427 -16.62 0.62 8.94
N PHE A 428 -15.95 0.72 7.79
CA PHE A 428 -16.03 -0.27 6.71
C PHE A 428 -15.71 -1.69 7.19
N LYS A 429 -14.60 -1.86 7.92
CA LYS A 429 -14.17 -3.14 8.49
C LYS A 429 -15.23 -3.75 9.43
N ALA A 430 -15.84 -2.92 10.27
CA ALA A 430 -16.84 -3.38 11.23
C ALA A 430 -18.16 -3.77 10.53
N ARG A 431 -18.58 -3.00 9.51
CA ARG A 431 -19.76 -3.29 8.68
C ARG A 431 -19.58 -4.58 7.88
N GLY A 432 -18.42 -4.78 7.28
CA GLY A 432 -18.08 -6.01 6.55
C GLY A 432 -18.05 -7.23 7.47
N ALA A 433 -17.41 -7.14 8.65
CA ALA A 433 -17.41 -8.22 9.64
C ALA A 433 -18.82 -8.57 10.13
N GLN A 434 -19.68 -7.58 10.32
CA GLN A 434 -21.09 -7.80 10.68
C GLN A 434 -21.85 -8.51 9.55
N ALA A 435 -21.63 -8.12 8.30
CA ALA A 435 -22.24 -8.78 7.15
C ALA A 435 -21.79 -10.24 7.02
N LEU A 436 -20.50 -10.54 7.22
CA LEU A 436 -19.98 -11.92 7.20
C LEU A 436 -20.66 -12.79 8.26
N LYS A 437 -20.86 -12.28 9.48
CA LYS A 437 -21.59 -12.98 10.57
C LYS A 437 -23.00 -13.38 10.15
N GLU A 438 -23.70 -12.47 9.49
CA GLU A 438 -25.07 -12.67 9.01
C GLU A 438 -25.13 -13.68 7.85
N ILE A 439 -24.20 -13.61 6.90
CA ILE A 439 -24.18 -14.49 5.72
C ILE A 439 -23.83 -15.92 6.12
N LEU A 440 -22.83 -16.09 6.99
CA LEU A 440 -22.25 -17.38 7.35
C LEU A 440 -22.84 -17.99 8.64
N ASP A 441 -23.93 -17.40 9.16
CA ASP A 441 -24.71 -17.89 10.30
C ASP A 441 -23.88 -18.22 11.55
N TRP A 442 -22.95 -17.33 11.91
CA TRP A 442 -22.11 -17.56 13.08
C TRP A 442 -22.82 -17.18 14.38
N GLU A 443 -22.82 -18.11 15.33
CA GLU A 443 -23.22 -17.84 16.73
C GLU A 443 -22.01 -17.58 17.64
N LYS A 444 -20.86 -18.17 17.29
CA LYS A 444 -19.61 -18.15 18.06
C LYS A 444 -18.42 -17.85 17.16
N GLY A 445 -17.38 -17.29 17.76
CA GLY A 445 -16.10 -17.00 17.15
C GLY A 445 -15.25 -18.24 16.88
N ARG A 446 -14.09 -18.05 16.22
CA ARG A 446 -13.11 -19.10 15.88
C ARG A 446 -12.62 -19.90 17.08
N ASP A 447 -12.60 -19.29 18.27
CA ASP A 447 -12.17 -19.90 19.53
C ASP A 447 -13.35 -20.35 20.42
N GLY A 448 -14.55 -20.45 19.84
CA GLY A 448 -15.78 -20.85 20.53
C GLY A 448 -16.34 -19.79 21.50
N LYS A 449 -15.74 -18.59 21.56
CA LYS A 449 -16.24 -17.48 22.39
C LYS A 449 -17.35 -16.70 21.69
N PRO A 450 -18.13 -15.88 22.41
CA PRO A 450 -19.09 -14.97 21.78
C PRO A 450 -18.40 -14.06 20.76
N LEU A 451 -19.07 -13.83 19.63
CA LEU A 451 -18.57 -12.98 18.55
C LEU A 451 -18.22 -11.57 19.09
N GLY A 452 -17.00 -11.14 18.81
CA GLY A 452 -16.41 -9.91 19.32
C GLY A 452 -15.44 -9.29 18.32
N ARG A 453 -14.56 -8.38 18.75
CA ARG A 453 -13.48 -7.89 17.88
C ARG A 453 -12.33 -8.89 17.89
N GLY A 454 -11.95 -9.43 16.73
CA GLY A 454 -10.75 -10.27 16.56
C GLY A 454 -10.93 -11.76 16.89
N HIS A 455 -12.18 -12.24 16.87
CA HIS A 455 -12.53 -13.62 17.16
C HIS A 455 -13.43 -14.23 16.08
N ASP A 456 -13.60 -13.59 14.94
CA ASP A 456 -14.54 -14.08 13.92
C ASP A 456 -13.90 -15.26 13.16
N PRO A 457 -14.65 -16.31 12.75
CA PRO A 457 -14.08 -17.41 11.97
C PRO A 457 -13.41 -16.97 10.67
N VAL A 458 -13.98 -15.99 9.98
CA VAL A 458 -13.32 -15.31 8.85
C VAL A 458 -13.08 -13.85 9.20
N GLU A 459 -11.82 -13.42 9.16
CA GLU A 459 -11.39 -12.06 9.51
C GLU A 459 -10.81 -11.34 8.29
N ILE A 460 -11.33 -10.14 8.00
CA ILE A 460 -10.74 -9.26 6.98
C ILE A 460 -9.70 -8.35 7.66
N LEU A 461 -8.44 -8.59 7.34
CA LEU A 461 -7.27 -7.95 7.92
C LEU A 461 -6.58 -7.03 6.91
N PRO A 462 -5.79 -6.03 7.35
CA PRO A 462 -4.89 -5.32 6.45
C PRO A 462 -3.93 -6.29 5.77
N ALA A 463 -3.81 -6.18 4.45
CA ALA A 463 -2.84 -6.93 3.67
C ALA A 463 -1.42 -6.36 3.77
N GLU A 464 -0.45 -7.19 3.41
CA GLU A 464 0.90 -6.77 3.06
C GLU A 464 0.96 -6.15 1.66
N ASP A 465 2.12 -5.59 1.29
CA ASP A 465 2.34 -4.96 -0.01
C ASP A 465 2.27 -5.95 -1.18
N GLY A 466 1.09 -6.08 -1.78
CA GLY A 466 0.84 -7.03 -2.86
C GLY A 466 1.61 -6.74 -4.15
N SER A 467 1.62 -5.48 -4.59
CA SER A 467 2.24 -5.11 -5.87
C SER A 467 3.77 -5.01 -5.81
N GLY A 468 4.35 -4.86 -4.61
CA GLY A 468 5.79 -4.95 -4.37
C GLY A 468 6.22 -6.35 -3.92
N VAL A 469 6.02 -6.65 -2.63
CA VAL A 469 6.47 -7.90 -2.00
C VAL A 469 5.84 -9.13 -2.65
N GLY A 470 4.55 -9.06 -2.98
CA GLY A 470 3.85 -10.16 -3.64
C GLY A 470 4.44 -10.52 -5.00
N ALA A 471 4.81 -9.51 -5.80
CA ALA A 471 5.45 -9.73 -7.10
C ALA A 471 6.81 -10.41 -6.97
N ALA A 472 7.63 -9.97 -6.02
CA ALA A 472 8.91 -10.58 -5.72
C ALA A 472 8.77 -12.03 -5.24
N LEU A 473 7.82 -12.31 -4.35
CA LEU A 473 7.55 -13.67 -3.87
C LEU A 473 7.05 -14.58 -4.98
N ILE A 474 6.17 -14.10 -5.86
CA ILE A 474 5.70 -14.89 -7.01
C ILE A 474 6.86 -15.19 -7.96
N ALA A 475 7.78 -14.24 -8.19
CA ALA A 475 9.01 -14.50 -8.94
C ALA A 475 9.87 -15.58 -8.25
N ALA A 476 10.04 -15.51 -6.93
CA ALA A 476 10.77 -16.51 -6.16
C ALA A 476 10.16 -17.92 -6.27
N LEU A 477 8.83 -18.03 -6.13
CA LEU A 477 8.08 -19.28 -6.28
C LEU A 477 8.21 -19.86 -7.69
N THR A 478 8.15 -18.99 -8.71
CA THR A 478 8.29 -19.38 -10.11
C THR A 478 9.68 -19.95 -10.38
N ILE A 479 10.74 -19.26 -9.94
CA ILE A 479 12.12 -19.74 -10.08
C ILE A 479 12.31 -21.10 -9.40
N LYS A 480 11.81 -21.24 -8.16
CA LYS A 480 11.90 -22.51 -7.42
C LYS A 480 11.24 -23.65 -8.20
N ARG A 481 10.05 -23.42 -8.79
CA ARG A 481 9.37 -24.42 -9.63
C ARG A 481 10.20 -24.84 -10.83
N VAL A 482 10.81 -23.89 -11.55
CA VAL A 482 11.69 -24.21 -12.69
C VAL A 482 12.90 -25.03 -12.25
N GLN A 483 13.52 -24.68 -11.11
CA GLN A 483 14.65 -25.43 -10.56
C GLN A 483 14.27 -26.87 -10.15
N GLU A 484 13.02 -27.09 -9.73
CA GLU A 484 12.47 -28.42 -9.43
C GLU A 484 11.99 -29.18 -10.70
N GLY A 485 12.16 -28.61 -11.89
CA GLY A 485 11.70 -29.20 -13.16
C GLY A 485 10.19 -29.08 -13.40
N LYS A 486 9.48 -28.26 -12.64
CA LYS A 486 8.03 -28.05 -12.74
C LYS A 486 7.72 -26.83 -13.62
N THR A 487 7.68 -27.05 -14.93
CA THR A 487 7.64 -25.96 -15.94
C THR A 487 6.25 -25.64 -16.51
N VAL A 488 5.20 -26.36 -16.09
CA VAL A 488 3.83 -26.09 -16.55
C VAL A 488 3.44 -24.65 -16.22
N GLY A 489 2.92 -23.92 -17.22
CA GLY A 489 2.51 -22.52 -17.07
C GLY A 489 3.63 -21.50 -17.23
N ILE A 490 4.78 -21.89 -17.79
CA ILE A 490 5.92 -21.02 -18.08
C ILE A 490 6.23 -21.13 -19.56
N GLN A 491 6.30 -20.00 -20.26
CA GLN A 491 6.48 -19.98 -21.71
C GLN A 491 7.88 -20.42 -22.10
N ASN A 492 8.91 -19.87 -21.44
CA ASN A 492 10.32 -20.15 -21.76
C ASN A 492 11.14 -20.52 -20.50
N PRO A 493 11.00 -21.76 -19.97
CA PRO A 493 11.62 -22.16 -18.71
C PRO A 493 13.16 -22.07 -18.69
N ASP A 494 13.82 -22.40 -19.81
CA ASP A 494 15.28 -22.38 -19.92
C ASP A 494 15.83 -20.95 -19.91
N GLU A 495 15.14 -20.00 -20.55
CA GLU A 495 15.53 -18.60 -20.59
C GLU A 495 15.21 -17.86 -19.28
N LEU A 496 14.25 -18.33 -18.49
CA LEU A 496 13.84 -17.71 -17.22
C LEU A 496 14.96 -17.71 -16.18
N LEU A 497 15.77 -18.77 -16.11
CA LEU A 497 16.91 -18.84 -15.18
C LEU A 497 18.20 -18.26 -15.76
N LYS A 498 18.31 -18.12 -17.07
CA LYS A 498 19.56 -17.78 -17.77
C LYS A 498 20.12 -16.43 -17.35
N GLY A 499 21.40 -16.41 -16.97
CA GLY A 499 22.11 -15.23 -16.49
C GLY A 499 21.72 -14.80 -15.07
N THR A 500 20.80 -15.49 -14.39
CA THR A 500 20.45 -15.22 -13.00
C THR A 500 21.32 -16.04 -12.05
N LYS A 501 21.41 -15.65 -10.77
CA LYS A 501 22.07 -16.48 -9.74
C LYS A 501 21.48 -17.89 -9.64
N ALA A 502 20.20 -18.05 -10.00
CA ALA A 502 19.46 -19.29 -9.94
C ALA A 502 19.78 -20.29 -11.08
N GLU A 503 20.49 -19.87 -12.13
CA GLU A 503 20.98 -20.73 -13.22
C GLU A 503 22.00 -21.78 -12.74
N LYS A 504 22.77 -21.43 -11.70
CA LYS A 504 23.85 -22.27 -11.17
C LYS A 504 23.23 -23.48 -10.48
N LYS A 505 23.22 -24.64 -11.16
CA LYS A 505 22.62 -25.90 -10.68
C LYS A 505 23.02 -26.21 -9.22
N PRO A 506 22.13 -26.79 -8.41
CA PRO A 506 22.47 -27.30 -7.09
C PRO A 506 23.42 -28.50 -7.25
N GLY A 507 24.73 -28.23 -7.27
CA GLY A 507 25.77 -29.21 -7.60
C GLY A 507 27.01 -28.63 -8.25
N GLN A 508 26.94 -27.42 -8.81
CA GLN A 508 28.15 -26.62 -9.02
C GLN A 508 28.40 -25.82 -7.75
N GLU A 509 29.31 -26.31 -6.92
CA GLU A 509 29.86 -25.57 -5.79
C GLU A 509 30.23 -24.15 -6.24
N VAL A 510 29.36 -23.19 -5.92
CA VAL A 510 29.88 -21.91 -5.47
C VAL A 510 30.74 -22.27 -4.28
N LYS A 511 32.07 -22.20 -4.41
CA LYS A 511 32.98 -22.18 -3.27
C LYS A 511 32.54 -21.02 -2.38
N GLY A 512 31.65 -21.32 -1.44
CA GLY A 512 30.80 -20.34 -0.79
C GLY A 512 30.55 -20.74 0.65
N LYS A 513 31.36 -20.15 1.53
CA LYS A 513 31.27 -20.15 3.00
C LYS A 513 31.30 -21.51 3.68
N VAL A 514 32.46 -21.76 4.27
CA VAL A 514 32.66 -22.84 5.25
C VAL A 514 31.68 -22.66 6.43
N ASN A 515 31.03 -23.74 6.87
CA ASN A 515 30.07 -23.69 7.97
C ASN A 515 30.79 -23.57 9.33
N LEU A 516 30.86 -22.34 9.85
CA LEU A 516 31.58 -22.03 11.10
C LEU A 516 30.72 -22.09 12.37
N ARG A 517 29.55 -22.74 12.35
CA ARG A 517 28.63 -22.80 13.51
C ARG A 517 29.28 -23.45 14.73
N THR A 518 30.09 -24.48 14.52
CA THR A 518 30.80 -25.21 15.59
C THR A 518 31.87 -24.34 16.22
N GLN A 519 32.65 -23.65 15.40
CA GLN A 519 33.74 -22.73 15.77
C GLN A 519 33.18 -21.53 16.53
N LYS A 520 32.06 -20.96 16.07
CA LYS A 520 31.35 -19.87 16.76
C LYS A 520 30.82 -20.29 18.13
N ARG A 521 30.36 -21.53 18.27
CA ARG A 521 29.93 -22.10 19.57
C ARG A 521 31.11 -22.34 20.51
N LEU A 522 32.20 -22.93 20.01
CA LEU A 522 33.42 -23.17 20.78
C LEU A 522 34.05 -21.86 21.24
N ALA A 523 34.17 -20.88 20.35
CA ALA A 523 34.68 -19.54 20.65
C ALA A 523 33.84 -18.82 21.71
N ALA A 524 32.51 -18.92 21.64
CA ALA A 524 31.62 -18.35 22.65
C ALA A 524 31.84 -18.98 24.04
N SER A 525 32.02 -20.31 24.10
CA SER A 525 32.34 -21.03 25.34
C SER A 525 33.73 -20.68 25.88
N VAL A 526 34.74 -20.59 25.01
CA VAL A 526 36.13 -20.25 25.37
C VAL A 526 36.26 -18.80 25.84
N ALA A 527 35.59 -17.86 25.18
CA ALA A 527 35.60 -16.43 25.49
C ALA A 527 34.58 -16.03 26.58
N ASN A 528 33.87 -17.00 27.15
CA ASN A 528 32.81 -16.85 28.15
C ASN A 528 31.80 -15.73 27.80
N CYS A 529 31.20 -15.80 26.62
CA CYS A 529 30.22 -14.83 26.15
C CYS A 529 29.15 -15.47 25.23
N GLY A 530 28.06 -14.75 24.93
CA GLY A 530 27.02 -15.26 24.03
C GLY A 530 27.49 -15.37 22.58
N LYS A 531 26.97 -16.34 21.80
CA LYS A 531 27.33 -16.58 20.38
C LYS A 531 27.24 -15.32 19.49
N ARG A 532 26.32 -14.39 19.81
CA ARG A 532 26.15 -13.10 19.11
C ARG A 532 27.29 -12.10 19.34
N LYS A 533 28.15 -12.33 20.34
CA LYS A 533 29.33 -11.52 20.67
C LYS A 533 30.61 -12.02 19.99
N ILE A 534 30.55 -13.13 19.27
CA ILE A 534 31.68 -13.66 18.51
C ILE A 534 31.60 -13.17 17.08
N TRP A 535 32.63 -12.46 16.65
CA TRP A 535 32.91 -12.15 15.26
C TRP A 535 34.01 -13.11 14.76
N LEU A 536 33.85 -13.61 13.55
CA LEU A 536 34.79 -14.48 12.87
C LEU A 536 35.21 -13.75 11.61
N ASP A 537 36.50 -13.70 11.31
CA ASP A 537 36.98 -13.05 10.09
C ASP A 537 36.43 -13.77 8.84
N PRO A 538 35.66 -13.11 7.98
CA PRO A 538 35.12 -13.72 6.77
C PRO A 538 36.21 -14.05 5.73
N ASN A 539 37.36 -13.37 5.77
CA ASN A 539 38.46 -13.60 4.82
C ASN A 539 39.27 -14.85 5.16
N GLU A 540 39.28 -15.26 6.43
CA GLU A 540 40.06 -16.41 6.93
C GLU A 540 39.16 -17.60 7.34
N SER A 541 38.01 -17.71 6.69
CA SER A 541 36.98 -18.72 7.01
C SER A 541 37.47 -20.16 6.89
N SER A 542 38.43 -20.45 5.99
CA SER A 542 39.04 -21.77 5.83
C SER A 542 39.93 -22.16 7.00
N GLU A 543 40.76 -21.24 7.50
CA GLU A 543 41.64 -21.48 8.66
C GLU A 543 40.82 -21.64 9.94
N ILE A 544 39.82 -20.79 10.13
CA ILE A 544 38.92 -20.86 11.28
C ILE A 544 38.17 -22.19 11.30
N SER A 545 37.73 -22.70 10.15
CA SER A 545 37.03 -23.99 10.06
C SER A 545 37.84 -25.17 10.59
N ASN A 546 39.16 -25.17 10.36
CA ASN A 546 40.03 -26.26 10.80
C ASN A 546 40.23 -26.31 12.32
N ALA A 547 39.83 -25.25 13.05
CA ALA A 547 39.90 -25.22 14.51
C ALA A 547 38.70 -25.93 15.18
N ASN A 548 38.90 -27.20 15.49
CA ASN A 548 37.90 -28.08 16.12
C ASN A 548 38.10 -28.27 17.63
N SER A 549 39.12 -27.65 18.24
CA SER A 549 39.46 -27.82 19.66
C SER A 549 39.43 -26.50 20.45
N ARG A 550 39.22 -26.57 21.77
CA ARG A 550 39.25 -25.36 22.62
C ARG A 550 40.61 -24.67 22.61
N GLN A 551 41.69 -25.41 22.42
CA GLN A 551 43.05 -24.89 22.39
C GLN A 551 43.36 -24.13 21.09
N THR A 552 42.95 -24.69 19.94
CA THR A 552 43.08 -24.02 18.63
C THR A 552 42.22 -22.76 18.55
N ILE A 553 41.00 -22.80 19.11
CA ILE A 553 40.13 -21.62 19.20
C ILE A 553 40.72 -20.52 20.11
N ARG A 554 41.42 -20.86 21.21
CA ARG A 554 42.14 -19.86 22.02
C ARG A 554 43.26 -19.18 21.23
N LYS A 555 43.98 -19.94 20.41
CA LYS A 555 45.02 -19.42 19.53
C LYS A 555 44.44 -18.44 18.51
N LEU A 556 43.36 -18.82 17.81
CA LEU A 556 42.67 -17.94 16.86
C LEU A 556 42.08 -16.66 17.50
N ILE A 557 41.72 -16.69 18.79
CA ILE A 557 41.31 -15.50 19.54
C ILE A 557 42.53 -14.60 19.86
N ALA A 558 43.68 -15.20 20.19
CA ALA A 558 44.91 -14.46 20.44
C ALA A 558 45.48 -13.83 19.15
N ASP A 559 45.36 -14.54 18.03
CA ASP A 559 45.81 -14.12 16.70
C ASP A 559 44.87 -13.10 16.04
N GLY A 560 43.73 -12.78 16.67
CA GLY A 560 42.79 -11.74 16.21
C GLY A 560 41.79 -12.17 15.13
N LEU A 561 41.86 -13.42 14.66
CA LEU A 561 40.98 -14.03 13.66
C LEU A 561 39.56 -14.29 14.20
N ILE A 562 39.43 -14.43 15.53
CA ILE A 562 38.15 -14.51 16.26
C ILE A 562 38.10 -13.40 17.30
N ILE A 563 37.17 -12.46 17.12
CA ILE A 563 37.07 -11.28 18.00
C ILE A 563 35.82 -11.37 18.86
N ARG A 564 36.00 -11.23 20.18
CA ARG A 564 34.89 -10.92 21.10
C ARG A 564 34.49 -9.47 20.89
N LYS A 565 33.36 -9.23 20.22
CA LYS A 565 32.80 -7.90 20.03
C LYS A 565 32.69 -7.19 21.38
N PRO A 566 33.13 -5.93 21.49
CA PRO A 566 32.98 -5.16 22.71
C PRO A 566 31.49 -5.13 23.10
N VAL A 567 31.22 -5.02 24.40
CA VAL A 567 29.85 -4.79 24.85
C VAL A 567 29.46 -3.44 24.25
N THR A 568 28.54 -3.45 23.28
CA THR A 568 27.79 -2.28 22.84
C THR A 568 27.25 -1.64 24.09
N MET A 569 27.93 -0.59 24.55
CA MET A 569 27.47 0.22 25.64
C MET A 569 26.25 0.91 25.07
N HIS A 570 25.08 0.28 25.23
CA HIS A 570 23.84 0.85 24.76
C HIS A 570 23.80 2.27 25.28
N SER A 571 23.60 3.22 24.37
CA SER A 571 23.45 4.61 24.75
C SER A 571 22.39 4.64 25.83
N ARG A 572 22.84 4.88 27.07
CA ARG A 572 21.93 5.12 28.17
C ARG A 572 21.26 6.47 27.99
N SER A 573 21.40 7.16 26.84
CA SER A 573 20.66 8.37 26.51
C SER A 573 19.16 8.19 26.81
N ARG A 574 18.47 7.26 26.13
CA ARG A 574 17.03 7.07 26.32
C ARG A 574 16.68 6.64 27.74
N ALA A 575 17.51 5.80 28.36
CA ALA A 575 17.31 5.36 29.74
C ALA A 575 17.53 6.51 30.75
N ARG A 576 18.58 7.32 30.58
CA ARG A 576 18.89 8.51 31.37
C ARG A 576 17.85 9.59 31.14
N GLU A 577 17.32 9.72 29.93
CA GLU A 577 16.27 10.66 29.55
C GLU A 577 14.93 10.24 30.17
N LEU A 578 14.61 8.95 30.17
CA LEU A 578 13.45 8.40 30.89
C LEU A 578 13.62 8.50 32.41
N THR A 579 14.82 8.25 32.94
CA THR A 579 15.13 8.41 34.37
C THR A 579 15.07 9.89 34.77
N ALA A 580 15.58 10.80 33.95
CA ALA A 580 15.47 12.25 34.14
C ALA A 580 14.00 12.67 34.08
N ALA A 581 13.23 12.16 33.11
CA ALA A 581 11.79 12.37 32.98
C ALA A 581 11.03 11.87 34.22
N ARG A 582 11.38 10.70 34.76
CA ARG A 582 10.82 10.15 36.01
C ARG A 582 11.23 10.95 37.24
N ARG A 583 12.48 11.42 37.31
CA ARG A 583 13.02 12.26 38.41
C ARG A 583 12.34 13.64 38.44
N ILE A 584 11.91 14.18 37.30
CA ILE A 584 11.08 15.39 37.23
C ILE A 584 9.56 15.12 37.33
N GLY A 585 9.14 13.87 37.55
CA GLY A 585 7.77 13.48 37.87
C GLY A 585 6.90 13.02 36.70
N ARG A 586 7.46 12.72 35.51
CA ARG A 586 6.73 12.11 34.38
C ARG A 586 6.68 10.58 34.51
N HIS A 587 5.71 9.93 33.86
CA HIS A 587 5.58 8.46 33.77
C HIS A 587 5.44 7.70 35.10
N ARG A 588 4.96 8.37 36.17
CA ARG A 588 4.48 7.72 37.40
C ARG A 588 2.96 7.88 37.41
N GLY A 589 2.23 6.77 37.48
CA GLY A 589 0.78 6.66 37.24
C GLY A 589 -0.14 7.48 38.18
N PHE A 590 -1.43 7.13 38.11
CA PHE A 590 -2.59 7.98 38.40
C PHE A 590 -2.66 8.68 39.77
N GLY A 591 -3.02 9.97 39.77
CA GLY A 591 -3.53 10.65 40.97
C GLY A 591 -3.42 12.19 41.02
N LYS A 592 -4.55 12.87 40.76
CA LYS A 592 -4.97 14.18 41.35
C LYS A 592 -4.03 15.41 41.25
N ARG A 593 -3.70 15.94 40.06
CA ARG A 593 -3.21 17.35 39.91
C ARG A 593 -3.73 18.10 38.66
N LYS A 594 -4.99 17.86 38.27
CA LYS A 594 -5.59 18.46 37.06
C LYS A 594 -5.61 20.01 37.12
N VAL A 595 -5.96 20.59 38.27
CA VAL A 595 -6.17 22.04 38.41
C VAL A 595 -4.86 22.85 38.32
N MET A 596 -3.82 22.43 39.03
CA MET A 596 -2.54 23.14 39.07
C MET A 596 -1.81 23.08 37.72
N TRP A 597 -1.89 21.93 37.03
CA TRP A 597 -1.39 21.76 35.67
C TRP A 597 -2.14 22.64 34.66
N MET A 598 -3.47 22.70 34.73
CA MET A 598 -4.28 23.58 33.87
C MET A 598 -3.95 25.07 34.08
N ARG A 599 -3.81 25.52 35.34
CA ARG A 599 -3.44 26.92 35.65
C ARG A 599 -2.06 27.27 35.08
N ARG A 600 -1.07 26.39 35.27
CA ARG A 600 0.28 26.56 34.70
C ARG A 600 0.27 26.62 33.17
N LEU A 601 -0.45 25.70 32.52
CA LEU A 601 -0.54 25.64 31.07
C LEU A 601 -1.15 26.91 30.48
N ARG A 602 -2.22 27.44 31.10
CA ARG A 602 -2.84 28.71 30.68
C ARG A 602 -1.88 29.89 30.80
N VAL A 603 -1.01 29.88 31.79
CA VAL A 603 -0.02 30.95 32.02
C VAL A 603 1.09 30.92 30.97
N LEU A 604 1.59 29.73 30.61
CA LEU A 604 2.61 29.55 29.57
C LEU A 604 2.07 29.89 28.17
N ARG A 605 0.85 29.42 27.85
CA ARG A 605 0.21 29.70 26.55
C ARG A 605 -0.10 31.18 26.36
N ARG A 606 -0.54 31.88 27.40
CA ARG A 606 -0.73 33.34 27.35
C ARG A 606 0.58 34.08 27.06
N LEU A 607 1.70 33.62 27.61
CA LEU A 607 3.01 34.20 27.31
C LEU A 607 3.43 33.96 25.85
N LEU A 608 3.20 32.76 25.32
CA LEU A 608 3.47 32.44 23.90
C LEU A 608 2.64 33.29 22.95
N VAL A 609 1.35 33.46 23.23
CA VAL A 609 0.46 34.33 22.44
C VAL A 609 0.97 35.78 22.46
N LYS A 610 1.34 36.30 23.64
CA LYS A 610 1.93 37.64 23.76
C LYS A 610 3.25 37.78 23.00
N TYR A 611 4.10 36.77 23.04
CA TYR A 611 5.41 36.81 22.36
C TYR A 611 5.28 36.70 20.84
N ARG A 612 4.30 35.94 20.33
CA ARG A 612 3.98 35.90 18.90
C ARG A 612 3.40 37.22 18.42
N ALA A 613 2.45 37.80 19.16
CA ALA A 613 1.87 39.09 18.84
C ALA A 613 2.91 40.23 18.86
N ALA A 614 3.90 40.16 19.76
CA ALA A 614 5.01 41.10 19.83
C ALA A 614 6.17 40.77 18.84
N GLY A 615 6.01 39.81 17.93
CA GLY A 615 7.02 39.43 16.93
C GLY A 615 8.29 38.76 17.50
N LYS A 616 8.31 38.43 18.79
CA LYS A 616 9.50 37.83 19.44
C LYS A 616 9.72 36.37 19.04
N ILE A 617 8.69 35.68 18.56
CA ILE A 617 8.74 34.31 18.05
C ILE A 617 7.90 34.20 16.76
N ASP A 618 8.35 33.39 15.81
CA ASP A 618 7.63 33.14 14.56
C ASP A 618 6.49 32.11 14.72
N LYS A 619 5.64 31.96 13.69
CA LYS A 619 4.48 31.05 13.71
C LYS A 619 4.89 29.59 13.95
N HIS A 620 6.01 29.15 13.38
CA HIS A 620 6.47 27.76 13.48
C HIS A 620 7.00 27.44 14.89
N LEU A 621 7.86 28.29 15.42
CA LEU A 621 8.38 28.19 16.79
C LEU A 621 7.26 28.33 17.83
N TYR A 622 6.24 29.15 17.56
CA TYR A 622 5.04 29.22 18.38
C TYR A 622 4.30 27.87 18.45
N HIS A 623 4.04 27.22 17.30
CA HIS A 623 3.34 25.93 17.26
C HIS A 623 4.12 24.85 18.02
N GLU A 624 5.43 24.77 17.80
CA GLU A 624 6.30 23.82 18.49
C GLU A 624 6.26 24.01 20.02
N LEU A 625 6.49 25.24 20.50
CA LEU A 625 6.48 25.56 21.94
C LEU A 625 5.09 25.40 22.57
N TYR A 626 4.03 25.60 21.78
CA TYR A 626 2.65 25.38 22.19
C TYR A 626 2.38 23.89 22.48
N HIS A 627 2.89 22.99 21.62
CA HIS A 627 2.80 21.55 21.81
C HIS A 627 3.69 21.08 22.98
N LEU A 628 4.94 21.56 23.06
CA LEU A 628 5.85 21.24 24.16
C LEU A 628 5.33 21.69 25.53
N SER A 629 4.59 22.81 25.59
CA SER A 629 3.95 23.28 26.82
C SER A 629 2.91 22.27 27.36
N LYS A 630 2.27 21.44 26.50
CA LYS A 630 1.31 20.40 26.90
C LYS A 630 1.98 19.23 27.65
N GLY A 631 3.25 18.94 27.35
CA GLY A 631 4.02 17.82 27.92
C GLY A 631 4.65 18.06 29.30
N ASN A 632 4.29 19.15 29.99
CA ASN A 632 4.98 19.60 31.22
C ASN A 632 6.49 19.80 30.99
N THR A 633 6.89 20.23 29.79
CA THR A 633 8.28 20.54 29.40
C THR A 633 8.81 21.74 30.17
N PHE A 634 7.96 22.73 30.41
CA PHE A 634 8.32 23.95 31.12
C PHE A 634 7.57 24.03 32.46
N LYS A 635 8.31 24.06 33.57
CA LYS A 635 7.72 24.11 34.93
C LYS A 635 7.25 25.51 35.34
N HIS A 636 7.82 26.56 34.75
CA HIS A 636 7.48 27.98 35.00
C HIS A 636 7.84 28.83 33.77
N LYS A 637 7.35 30.09 33.72
CA LYS A 637 7.56 31.01 32.59
C LYS A 637 9.04 31.18 32.23
N ARG A 638 9.92 31.28 33.23
CA ARG A 638 11.37 31.48 33.02
C ARG A 638 12.00 30.35 32.20
N ALA A 639 11.65 29.09 32.48
CA ALA A 639 12.17 27.93 31.73
C ALA A 639 11.72 27.94 30.26
N LEU A 640 10.51 28.44 29.98
CA LEU A 640 10.04 28.60 28.61
C LEU A 640 10.79 29.72 27.88
N VAL A 641 11.06 30.85 28.54
CA VAL A 641 11.81 31.96 27.95
C VAL A 641 13.26 31.57 27.67
N GLU A 642 13.93 30.87 28.59
CA GLU A 642 15.29 30.36 28.39
C GLU A 642 15.37 29.40 27.19
N HIS A 643 14.35 28.55 27.03
CA HIS A 643 14.27 27.65 25.88
C HIS A 643 14.03 28.39 24.57
N ILE A 644 13.19 29.44 24.56
CA ILE A 644 13.01 30.33 23.40
C ILE A 644 14.34 30.97 23.01
N HIS A 645 15.13 31.47 23.96
CA HIS A 645 16.43 32.08 23.67
C HIS A 645 17.40 31.06 23.07
N LYS A 646 17.44 29.84 23.62
CA LYS A 646 18.29 28.75 23.09
C LYS A 646 17.90 28.36 21.67
N ALA A 647 16.60 28.16 21.41
CA ALA A 647 16.09 27.77 20.10
C ALA A 647 16.37 28.85 19.02
N LYS A 648 16.26 30.14 19.39
CA LYS A 648 16.61 31.23 18.47
C LYS A 648 18.12 31.28 18.18
N ALA A 649 18.96 31.00 19.17
CA ALA A 649 20.42 30.95 18.98
C ALA A 649 20.88 29.75 18.15
N GLU A 650 20.15 28.63 18.18
CA GLU A 650 20.43 27.44 17.37
C GLU A 650 20.02 27.67 15.91
N LYS A 651 18.81 28.18 15.68
CA LYS A 651 18.33 28.54 14.34
C LYS A 651 19.20 29.62 13.66
N ALA A 652 19.76 30.54 14.44
CA ALA A 652 20.73 31.52 13.94
C ALA A 652 22.04 30.84 13.50
N ARG A 653 22.53 29.85 14.26
CA ARG A 653 23.74 29.08 13.90
C ARG A 653 23.53 28.23 12.65
N GLU A 654 22.39 27.56 12.53
CA GLU A 654 22.04 26.78 11.33
C GLU A 654 21.96 27.65 10.08
N ARG A 655 21.42 28.88 10.20
CA ARG A 655 21.38 29.81 9.08
C ARG A 655 22.78 30.20 8.61
N VAL A 656 23.68 30.52 9.54
CA VAL A 656 25.08 30.85 9.22
C VAL A 656 25.79 29.69 8.52
N LEU A 657 25.64 28.47 9.05
CA LEU A 657 26.22 27.26 8.42
C LEU A 657 25.65 27.01 7.02
N LYS A 658 24.35 27.25 6.82
CA LYS A 658 23.72 27.09 5.51
C LYS A 658 24.23 28.13 4.51
N GLU A 659 24.32 29.40 4.91
CA GLU A 659 24.87 30.48 4.10
C GLU A 659 26.34 30.19 3.71
N GLU A 660 27.14 29.65 4.64
CA GLU A 660 28.52 29.24 4.38
C GLU A 660 28.61 28.07 3.37
N MET A 661 27.73 27.07 3.50
CA MET A 661 27.65 25.94 2.58
C MET A 661 27.16 26.33 1.19
N ASP A 662 26.17 27.24 1.10
CA ASP A 662 25.66 27.74 -0.16
C ASP A 662 26.68 28.64 -0.87
N ALA A 663 27.44 29.45 -0.13
CA ALA A 663 28.59 30.20 -0.68
C ALA A 663 29.67 29.27 -1.23
N LYS A 664 29.96 28.15 -0.53
CA LYS A 664 30.91 27.14 -1.00
C LYS A 664 30.42 26.45 -2.28
N ARG A 665 29.13 26.11 -2.36
CA ARG A 665 28.50 25.54 -3.57
C ARG A 665 28.56 26.51 -4.75
N ALA A 666 28.25 27.79 -4.54
CA ALA A 666 28.34 28.82 -5.58
C ALA A 666 29.77 28.96 -6.12
N LYS A 667 30.78 28.94 -5.24
CA LYS A 667 32.20 28.99 -5.63
C LYS A 667 32.61 27.77 -6.47
N THR A 668 32.16 26.57 -6.11
CA THR A 668 32.41 25.35 -6.89
C THR A 668 31.70 25.37 -8.24
N LYS A 669 30.48 25.89 -8.32
CA LYS A 669 29.73 26.04 -9.58
C LYS A 669 30.44 27.01 -10.54
N ALA A 670 30.83 28.18 -10.06
CA ALA A 670 31.58 29.17 -10.85
C ALA A 670 32.98 28.69 -11.29
N ALA A 671 33.57 27.72 -10.58
CA ALA A 671 34.82 27.08 -11.01
C ALA A 671 34.59 26.05 -12.12
N ARG A 672 33.47 25.30 -12.08
CA ARG A 672 33.06 24.38 -13.14
C ARG A 672 32.72 25.11 -14.43
N GLU A 673 31.95 26.20 -14.35
CA GLU A 673 31.58 27.03 -15.51
C GLU A 673 32.82 27.60 -16.22
N ARG A 674 33.77 28.19 -15.47
CA ARG A 674 35.06 28.64 -16.02
C ARG A 674 35.90 27.54 -16.66
N ARG A 675 35.81 26.30 -16.15
CA ARG A 675 36.48 25.15 -16.77
C ARG A 675 35.82 24.76 -18.08
N GLN A 676 34.48 24.77 -18.14
CA GLN A 676 33.72 24.51 -19.36
C GLN A 676 33.97 25.57 -20.43
N GLU A 677 34.00 26.86 -20.06
CA GLU A 677 34.35 27.95 -20.98
C GLU A 677 35.74 27.78 -21.60
N ARG A 678 36.74 27.39 -20.80
CA ARG A 678 38.11 27.10 -21.30
C ARG A 678 38.14 25.91 -22.26
N VAL A 679 37.35 24.87 -21.98
CA VAL A 679 37.25 23.69 -22.85
C VAL A 679 36.56 24.07 -24.16
N GLN A 680 35.50 24.89 -24.10
CA GLN A 680 34.80 25.38 -25.27
C GLN A 680 35.67 26.29 -26.13
N GLN A 681 36.45 27.18 -25.52
CA GLN A 681 37.43 28.02 -26.24
C GLN A 681 38.52 27.19 -26.92
N LYS A 682 39.06 26.17 -26.25
CA LYS A 682 40.02 25.23 -26.87
C LYS A 682 39.41 24.45 -28.04
N ARG A 683 38.14 24.04 -27.92
CA ARG A 683 37.42 23.32 -28.97
C ARG A 683 37.16 24.21 -30.19
N ASN A 684 36.83 25.49 -29.97
CA ASN A 684 36.65 26.46 -31.04
C ASN A 684 37.99 26.84 -31.71
N GLN A 685 39.10 26.86 -30.98
CA GLN A 685 40.44 27.07 -31.58
C GLN A 685 40.87 25.90 -32.47
N MET A 686 40.64 24.65 -32.05
CA MET A 686 40.94 23.47 -32.87
C MET A 686 40.05 23.38 -34.13
N ALA A 687 38.81 23.84 -34.06
CA ALA A 687 37.92 23.87 -35.23
C ALA A 687 38.30 24.97 -36.26
N GLY A 688 39.12 25.95 -35.89
CA GLY A 688 39.59 27.01 -36.79
C GLY A 688 40.87 26.68 -37.57
N GLU A 689 41.58 25.60 -37.21
CA GLU A 689 42.83 25.19 -37.87
C GLU A 689 42.63 24.14 -39.00
N GLU A 690 41.41 23.62 -39.19
CA GLU A 690 41.10 22.59 -40.22
C GLU A 690 40.57 23.15 -41.56
N GLU A 691 40.39 24.48 -41.71
CA GLU A 691 40.05 25.10 -43.00
C GLU A 691 41.27 25.74 -43.67
N THR A 692 42.16 24.92 -44.24
CA THR A 692 43.03 25.34 -45.36
C THR A 692 43.08 24.22 -46.41
N PRO A 693 42.44 24.38 -47.58
CA PRO A 693 42.62 23.46 -48.70
C PRO A 693 43.92 23.78 -49.46
N ALA A 694 44.64 22.73 -49.79
CA ALA A 694 45.80 22.73 -50.67
C ALA A 694 45.44 23.21 -52.08
N ALA A 695 46.24 24.15 -52.62
CA ALA A 695 46.37 24.41 -54.04
C ALA A 695 47.83 24.74 -54.37
N GLU A 696 48.32 24.12 -55.46
CA GLU A 696 49.51 24.43 -56.27
C GLU A 696 50.89 23.97 -55.78
N ALA A 697 51.32 22.79 -56.24
CA ALA A 697 52.36 22.60 -57.28
C ALA A 697 52.55 21.12 -57.63
#